data_AF-A0A9D0P159-F1
#
_entry.id   AF-A0A9D0P159-F1
#
_cell.length_a   1.000
_cell.length_b   1.000
_cell.length_c   1.000
_cell.angle_alpha   90.00
_cell.angle_beta   90.00
_cell.angle_gamma   90.00
#
_symmetry.space_group_name_H-M   'P 1'
#
loop_
_entity.id
_entity.type
_entity.pdbx_description
1 polymer ?
#
loop_
_entity_poly.entity_id
_entity_poly.type
_entity_poly.pdbx_seq_one_letter_code
_entity_poly.pdbx_strand_id
1 'polypeptide(L)'
;YHIEMKKHPGAPSWRLIGTDPEGTFCHKPSTVSGGGKSEISKDIDDAVLYGPFFVDDLNKDMDQLDEIFNYDYTKRFRPGFEHEDHDPTRQPLSMERSLGSVIKLLTPSSSYTDEYLEWLESIPPRILAQVGLIKRFYRPKWGNNWRDHISVDEVDGAPGHELRLDGRKTVATYLRVGFDPKGKWRTFKVRQDFIATTKIQMEDDITASVVVPAKSVEGCRGKAGLGSSVKLVANCESRLFQRPDDAIIPGYDTQTEIDMSQPGNFLANYEPLQGESLNAIVEDVMTFDNFSSPMKKLLKATYDAGKGIAVSSAHPRIVDGGPSKNPRYLQTRPDLVQPLHQHIANTSTRLHRRIPLEQPVCHPVDAVLTGRRNNPPEDGIRPLAVFNPIHYQDLPELFMDFICSLTGKSPSTTGAGSEGALTKGPFNALRPTADLNNALVSFILTGYAGFSSSAGYIGPDLRIDHDVSLLIPEIWARLDPEDRDPKSLINQGYLEAVDDFDHQGSKVLASRLGYRITERFVHHFLGKIFDNPNTVFTREILKPELQGLDIFVDGVNNIVEAHQRVAQRYLDDGSIDDACPPLHALLHIMANGEFNGMDAHHADFRAMFTRESLLESDWYHERLEIKQTRDIALWERHIKSLEAFLALNSHADESRDLKIPERLETAKAKLKQVQHPDYLESLSGTIGSDPLKPARSMKDGKIAATQRAA
;
A
#
# COMPACT_ATOMS: atom_id res chain seq x y z
N TYR A 1 1.54 -1.42 23.58
CA TYR A 1 2.02 -2.73 23.11
C TYR A 1 1.04 -3.76 23.60
N HIS A 2 0.43 -4.51 22.69
CA HIS A 2 -0.56 -5.55 22.99
C HIS A 2 0.11 -6.92 22.83
N ILE A 3 -0.24 -7.89 23.67
CA ILE A 3 0.26 -9.27 23.57
C ILE A 3 -0.93 -10.22 23.65
N GLU A 4 -1.01 -11.14 22.70
CA GLU A 4 -2.00 -12.23 22.71
C GLU A 4 -1.35 -13.59 22.46
N MET A 5 -2.07 -14.66 22.81
CA MET A 5 -1.65 -16.03 22.54
C MET A 5 -2.52 -16.62 21.42
N LYS A 6 -1.90 -17.00 20.29
CA LYS A 6 -2.58 -17.54 19.11
C LYS A 6 -2.08 -18.94 18.78
N LYS A 7 -2.99 -19.84 18.40
CA LYS A 7 -2.63 -21.18 17.92
C LYS A 7 -1.96 -21.05 16.55
N HIS A 8 -0.90 -21.80 16.31
CA HIS A 8 -0.24 -21.83 15.00
C HIS A 8 -1.15 -22.54 13.97
N PRO A 9 -1.40 -21.97 12.78
CA PRO A 9 -2.34 -22.55 11.82
C PRO A 9 -1.89 -23.92 11.30
N GLY A 10 -0.60 -24.05 10.99
CA GLY A 10 -0.03 -25.30 10.43
C GLY A 10 0.64 -26.24 11.43
N ALA A 11 0.63 -25.96 12.75
CA ALA A 11 1.39 -26.76 13.72
C ALA A 11 0.64 -26.91 15.05
N PRO A 12 0.80 -28.02 15.80
CA PRO A 12 0.14 -28.25 17.08
C PRO A 12 0.82 -27.48 18.22
N SER A 13 1.02 -26.17 18.03
CA SER A 13 1.73 -25.27 18.95
C SER A 13 0.99 -23.94 19.11
N TRP A 14 1.28 -23.24 20.20
CA TRP A 14 0.81 -21.88 20.46
C TRP A 14 2.00 -20.90 20.42
N ARG A 15 1.74 -19.66 20.01
CA ARG A 15 2.72 -18.56 19.98
C ARG A 15 2.16 -17.32 20.66
N LEU A 16 3.05 -16.51 21.22
CA LEU A 16 2.73 -15.14 21.62
C LEU A 16 2.90 -14.23 20.41
N ILE A 17 1.93 -13.34 20.20
CA ILE A 17 1.98 -12.30 19.17
C ILE A 17 1.99 -10.97 19.90
N GLY A 18 3.02 -10.16 19.62
CA GLY A 18 3.12 -8.79 20.10
C GLY A 18 2.75 -7.83 18.98
N THR A 19 1.92 -6.84 19.29
CA THR A 19 1.46 -5.82 18.35
C THR A 19 1.87 -4.43 18.86
N ASP A 20 2.58 -3.69 18.02
CA ASP A 20 2.93 -2.30 18.31
C ASP A 20 1.68 -1.42 18.36
N PRO A 21 1.63 -0.44 19.29
CA PRO A 21 0.45 0.38 19.50
C PRO A 21 0.25 1.46 18.43
N GLU A 22 1.29 1.76 17.64
CA GLU A 22 1.29 2.80 16.62
C GLU A 22 1.32 2.14 15.24
N GLY A 23 0.22 2.28 14.50
CA GLY A 23 0.10 1.75 13.15
C GLY A 23 0.79 2.64 12.11
N THR A 24 0.76 2.20 10.85
CA THR A 24 1.15 3.01 9.70
C THR A 24 0.01 3.06 8.70
N PHE A 25 -0.60 4.22 8.57
CA PHE A 25 -1.70 4.40 7.63
C PHE A 25 -1.15 4.56 6.20
N CYS A 26 -1.22 3.48 5.45
CA CYS A 26 -0.94 3.44 4.03
C CYS A 26 -2.19 3.80 3.19
N HIS A 27 -2.14 4.90 2.46
CA HIS A 27 -3.18 5.38 1.55
C HIS A 27 -2.83 5.02 0.10
N LYS A 28 -3.73 4.35 -0.65
CA LYS A 28 -3.49 3.89 -2.03
C LYS A 28 -4.43 4.56 -3.05
N PRO A 29 -4.21 5.84 -3.38
CA PRO A 29 -5.05 6.57 -4.33
C PRO A 29 -4.71 6.23 -5.78
N SER A 30 -5.55 6.73 -6.70
CA SER A 30 -5.26 6.86 -8.15
C SER A 30 -4.63 5.61 -8.77
N THR A 31 -5.15 4.45 -8.37
CA THR A 31 -4.65 3.14 -8.76
C THR A 31 -5.60 2.55 -9.77
N VAL A 32 -5.11 2.36 -11.00
CA VAL A 32 -5.91 1.80 -12.11
C VAL A 32 -6.44 0.40 -11.77
N SER A 33 -7.46 -0.03 -12.48
CA SER A 33 -8.04 -1.36 -12.34
C SER A 33 -6.96 -2.45 -12.49
N GLY A 34 -6.86 -3.30 -11.46
CA GLY A 34 -5.84 -4.35 -11.34
C GLY A 34 -4.43 -3.84 -10.96
N GLY A 35 -4.29 -2.59 -10.53
CA GLY A 35 -3.10 -2.08 -9.80
C GLY A 35 -3.11 -2.43 -8.31
N GLY A 36 -4.15 -3.15 -7.85
CA GLY A 36 -4.24 -3.69 -6.50
C GLY A 36 -4.59 -2.66 -5.42
N LYS A 37 -5.61 -1.82 -5.66
CA LYS A 37 -6.13 -0.84 -4.67
C LYS A 37 -6.51 -1.52 -3.36
N SER A 38 -7.45 -2.47 -3.41
CA SER A 38 -8.00 -3.14 -2.23
C SER A 38 -7.02 -4.14 -1.59
N GLU A 39 -5.97 -4.55 -2.31
CA GLU A 39 -4.89 -5.41 -1.78
C GLU A 39 -4.17 -4.79 -0.59
N ILE A 40 -4.16 -3.45 -0.48
CA ILE A 40 -3.52 -2.77 0.65
C ILE A 40 -4.18 -3.11 2.00
N SER A 41 -5.47 -3.46 1.98
CA SER A 41 -6.24 -3.83 3.18
C SER A 41 -6.51 -5.33 3.30
N LYS A 42 -6.18 -6.15 2.29
CA LYS A 42 -6.33 -7.60 2.37
C LYS A 42 -5.29 -8.20 3.32
N ASP A 43 -5.66 -9.29 3.98
CA ASP A 43 -4.74 -10.02 4.83
C ASP A 43 -3.73 -10.78 3.94
N ILE A 44 -2.46 -10.72 4.32
CA ILE A 44 -1.42 -11.51 3.64
C ILE A 44 -1.40 -12.94 4.18
N ASP A 45 -2.04 -13.23 5.33
CA ASP A 45 -2.14 -14.57 5.91
C ASP A 45 -2.80 -15.58 4.95
N ASP A 46 -3.69 -15.16 4.05
CA ASP A 46 -4.30 -16.03 3.03
C ASP A 46 -3.28 -16.47 1.95
N ALA A 47 -2.19 -15.72 1.77
CA ALA A 47 -1.08 -16.07 0.88
C ALA A 47 0.06 -16.85 1.58
N VAL A 48 -0.08 -17.09 2.89
CA VAL A 48 0.93 -17.79 3.69
C VAL A 48 0.84 -19.30 3.48
N LEU A 49 1.98 -19.90 3.13
CA LEU A 49 2.14 -21.34 3.00
C LEU A 49 2.83 -21.91 4.23
N TYR A 50 2.30 -23.00 4.77
CA TYR A 50 2.93 -23.76 5.85
C TYR A 50 3.47 -25.07 5.28
N GLY A 51 4.77 -25.26 5.39
CA GLY A 51 5.44 -26.43 4.81
C GLY A 51 6.62 -26.93 5.64
N PRO A 52 7.25 -28.03 5.22
CA PRO A 52 8.43 -28.55 5.88
C PRO A 52 9.57 -27.52 5.91
N PHE A 53 10.42 -27.60 6.93
CA PHE A 53 11.72 -26.94 6.91
C PHE A 53 12.72 -27.89 6.21
N PHE A 54 13.43 -27.40 5.20
CA PHE A 54 14.36 -28.23 4.43
C PHE A 54 15.81 -28.09 4.88
N VAL A 55 16.53 -29.21 4.89
CA VAL A 55 17.99 -29.31 5.03
C VAL A 55 18.59 -30.02 3.83
N ASP A 56 19.86 -29.76 3.56
CA ASP A 56 20.58 -30.36 2.44
C ASP A 56 21.23 -31.67 2.87
N ASP A 57 22.30 -31.58 3.67
CA ASP A 57 22.96 -32.70 4.34
C ASP A 57 23.00 -32.38 5.84
N LEU A 58 22.16 -33.06 6.63
CA LEU A 58 21.98 -32.73 8.04
C LEU A 58 23.30 -32.77 8.83
N ASN A 59 24.19 -33.73 8.55
CA ASN A 59 25.43 -33.85 9.32
C ASN A 59 26.37 -32.69 9.04
N LYS A 60 26.58 -32.37 7.76
CA LYS A 60 27.39 -31.21 7.38
C LYS A 60 26.79 -29.89 7.88
N ASP A 61 25.47 -29.79 7.83
CA ASP A 61 24.75 -28.61 8.31
C ASP A 61 24.91 -28.46 9.83
N MET A 62 24.81 -29.54 10.60
CA MET A 62 25.03 -29.54 12.05
C MET A 62 26.47 -29.16 12.44
N ASP A 63 27.47 -29.50 11.63
CA ASP A 63 28.85 -29.07 11.87
C ASP A 63 29.01 -27.56 11.71
N GLN A 64 28.46 -26.99 10.62
CA GLN A 64 28.46 -25.53 10.42
C GLN A 64 27.66 -24.79 11.50
N LEU A 65 26.54 -25.36 11.94
CA LEU A 65 25.75 -24.79 13.03
C LEU A 65 26.52 -24.73 14.35
N ASP A 66 27.29 -25.77 14.66
CA ASP A 66 28.11 -25.83 15.86
C ASP A 66 29.25 -24.80 15.82
N GLU A 67 29.87 -24.58 14.66
CA GLU A 67 30.83 -23.49 14.47
C GLU A 67 30.19 -22.13 14.76
N ILE A 68 28.98 -21.88 14.26
CA ILE A 68 28.25 -20.62 14.50
C ILE A 68 27.89 -20.46 15.99
N PHE A 69 27.42 -21.52 16.66
CA PHE A 69 27.02 -21.44 18.07
C PHE A 69 28.19 -21.26 19.04
N ASN A 70 29.40 -21.61 18.61
CA ASN A 70 30.61 -21.49 19.41
C ASN A 70 31.57 -20.39 18.92
N TYR A 71 31.19 -19.63 17.89
CA TYR A 71 32.00 -18.54 17.34
C TYR A 71 32.27 -17.43 18.38
N ASP A 72 33.46 -16.83 18.33
CA ASP A 72 33.81 -15.70 19.20
C ASP A 72 33.30 -14.37 18.64
N TYR A 73 32.10 -13.97 19.06
CA TYR A 73 31.46 -12.74 18.63
C TYR A 73 32.03 -11.46 19.26
N THR A 74 33.02 -11.54 20.17
CA THR A 74 33.53 -10.36 20.88
C THR A 74 34.31 -9.40 19.99
N LYS A 75 34.82 -9.87 18.85
CA LYS A 75 35.67 -9.11 17.92
C LYS A 75 34.94 -8.59 16.68
N ARG A 76 33.63 -8.80 16.58
CA ARG A 76 32.87 -8.51 15.37
C ARG A 76 32.67 -7.03 15.09
N PHE A 77 32.74 -6.15 16.10
CA PHE A 77 32.46 -4.73 15.93
C PHE A 77 33.73 -3.96 15.56
N ARG A 78 33.57 -2.98 14.69
CA ARG A 78 34.58 -1.94 14.46
C ARG A 78 34.70 -1.06 15.73
N PRO A 79 35.89 -0.47 15.99
CA PRO A 79 36.07 0.45 17.11
C PRO A 79 35.01 1.57 17.13
N GLY A 80 34.34 1.76 18.26
CA GLY A 80 33.27 2.76 18.46
C GLY A 80 31.85 2.22 18.37
N PHE A 81 31.65 0.99 17.87
CA PHE A 81 30.34 0.35 17.74
C PHE A 81 30.06 -0.71 18.81
N GLU A 82 30.95 -0.89 19.78
CA GLU A 82 30.86 -1.95 20.80
C GLU A 82 29.60 -1.82 21.67
N HIS A 83 29.06 -0.60 21.81
CA HIS A 83 27.84 -0.30 22.56
C HIS A 83 26.56 -0.90 21.94
N GLU A 84 26.60 -1.36 20.69
CA GLU A 84 25.45 -1.97 20.01
C GLU A 84 25.04 -3.34 20.57
N ASP A 85 25.90 -3.98 21.37
CA ASP A 85 25.58 -5.17 22.14
C ASP A 85 26.08 -5.02 23.58
N HIS A 86 25.15 -4.93 24.51
CA HIS A 86 25.47 -4.71 25.93
C HIS A 86 26.29 -5.84 26.56
N ASP A 87 26.26 -7.04 25.98
CA ASP A 87 27.13 -8.15 26.38
C ASP A 87 27.42 -9.05 25.17
N PRO A 88 28.59 -8.85 24.52
CA PRO A 88 28.98 -9.60 23.33
C PRO A 88 29.43 -11.04 23.64
N THR A 89 29.57 -11.44 24.91
CA THR A 89 29.99 -12.79 25.31
C THR A 89 28.84 -13.80 25.29
N ARG A 90 27.59 -13.32 25.27
CA ARG A 90 26.39 -14.18 25.25
C ARG A 90 26.33 -14.98 23.97
N GLN A 91 26.48 -16.29 24.07
CA GLN A 91 26.38 -17.16 22.91
C GLN A 91 24.96 -17.19 22.32
N PRO A 92 24.79 -17.52 21.02
CA PRO A 92 23.50 -17.50 20.36
C PRO A 92 22.40 -18.27 21.11
N LEU A 93 22.71 -19.44 21.68
CA LEU A 93 21.73 -20.28 22.39
C LEU A 93 21.40 -19.81 23.82
N SER A 94 22.08 -18.80 24.37
CA SER A 94 21.81 -18.26 25.71
C SER A 94 20.35 -17.78 25.87
N MET A 95 19.69 -18.11 26.98
CA MET A 95 18.31 -17.65 27.25
C MET A 95 18.19 -16.13 27.43
N GLU A 96 19.31 -15.45 27.71
CA GLU A 96 19.37 -13.99 27.82
C GLU A 96 19.51 -13.32 26.45
N ARG A 97 19.68 -14.11 25.37
CA ARG A 97 19.74 -13.64 23.99
C ARG A 97 18.44 -13.99 23.25
N SER A 98 17.71 -12.98 22.77
CA SER A 98 16.46 -13.20 22.04
C SER A 98 16.72 -13.72 20.62
N LEU A 99 15.73 -14.39 20.01
CA LEU A 99 15.82 -14.81 18.60
C LEU A 99 16.11 -13.63 17.66
N GLY A 100 15.41 -12.51 17.81
CA GLY A 100 15.66 -11.31 17.02
C GLY A 100 17.09 -10.77 17.15
N SER A 101 17.69 -10.87 18.34
CA SER A 101 19.09 -10.46 18.53
C SER A 101 20.10 -11.43 17.91
N VAL A 102 19.77 -12.72 17.77
CA VAL A 102 20.57 -13.69 17.00
C VAL A 102 20.45 -13.42 15.51
N ILE A 103 19.26 -13.06 15.02
CA ILE A 103 19.09 -12.62 13.62
C ILE A 103 19.94 -11.37 13.35
N LYS A 104 19.88 -10.34 14.23
CA LYS A 104 20.73 -9.13 14.12
C LYS A 104 22.23 -9.49 14.12
N LEU A 105 22.65 -10.43 14.97
CA LEU A 105 24.03 -10.89 15.05
C LEU A 105 24.53 -11.44 13.70
N LEU A 106 23.67 -12.16 12.98
CA LEU A 106 23.97 -12.84 11.72
C LEU A 106 23.39 -12.11 10.50
N THR A 107 23.14 -10.81 10.61
CA THR A 107 22.74 -9.95 9.48
C THR A 107 23.87 -8.96 9.21
N PRO A 108 24.40 -8.86 7.98
CA PRO A 108 25.49 -7.93 7.65
C PRO A 108 25.17 -6.50 8.09
N SER A 109 26.14 -5.83 8.70
CA SER A 109 26.03 -4.44 9.18
C SER A 109 27.35 -3.69 8.95
N SER A 110 27.27 -2.40 8.63
CA SER A 110 28.43 -1.51 8.49
C SER A 110 29.23 -1.33 9.79
N SER A 111 28.61 -1.64 10.93
CA SER A 111 29.24 -1.62 12.25
C SER A 111 30.20 -2.80 12.45
N TYR A 112 30.15 -3.83 11.59
CA TYR A 112 30.97 -5.03 11.72
C TYR A 112 32.31 -4.93 11.01
N THR A 113 33.32 -5.64 11.54
CA THR A 113 34.66 -5.74 10.93
C THR A 113 34.59 -6.46 9.59
N ASP A 114 35.53 -6.15 8.69
CA ASP A 114 35.57 -6.78 7.36
C ASP A 114 35.77 -8.30 7.46
N GLU A 115 36.61 -8.75 8.40
CA GLU A 115 36.82 -10.18 8.70
C GLU A 115 35.53 -10.89 9.12
N TYR A 116 34.70 -10.25 9.95
CA TYR A 116 33.42 -10.83 10.37
C TYR A 116 32.40 -10.84 9.23
N LEU A 117 32.38 -9.81 8.39
CA LEU A 117 31.51 -9.75 7.22
C LEU A 117 31.87 -10.83 6.19
N GLU A 118 33.16 -11.03 5.92
CA GLU A 118 33.64 -12.10 5.03
C GLU A 118 33.27 -13.49 5.55
N TRP A 119 33.43 -13.72 6.86
CA TRP A 119 32.95 -14.96 7.50
C TRP A 119 31.43 -15.11 7.36
N LEU A 120 30.66 -14.06 7.65
CA LEU A 120 29.19 -14.10 7.59
C LEU A 120 28.68 -14.36 6.17
N GLU A 121 29.30 -13.74 5.16
CA GLU A 121 28.98 -13.94 3.74
C GLU A 121 29.29 -15.36 3.26
N SER A 122 30.23 -16.06 3.90
CA SER A 122 30.55 -17.45 3.60
C SER A 122 29.46 -18.44 4.05
N ILE A 123 28.58 -18.03 4.97
CA ILE A 123 27.55 -18.90 5.55
C ILE A 123 26.35 -19.02 4.60
N PRO A 124 25.97 -20.24 4.16
CA PRO A 124 24.81 -20.42 3.31
C PRO A 124 23.51 -19.93 4.00
N PRO A 125 22.61 -19.22 3.28
CA PRO A 125 21.35 -18.74 3.87
C PRO A 125 20.49 -19.84 4.51
N ARG A 126 20.55 -21.08 4.00
CA ARG A 126 19.85 -22.23 4.61
C ARG A 126 20.35 -22.53 6.03
N ILE A 127 21.63 -22.30 6.32
CA ILE A 127 22.22 -22.50 7.65
C ILE A 127 21.76 -21.40 8.60
N LEU A 128 21.74 -20.14 8.17
CA LEU A 128 21.20 -19.03 8.96
C LEU A 128 19.73 -19.27 9.35
N ALA A 129 18.94 -19.79 8.42
CA ALA A 129 17.56 -20.21 8.69
C ALA A 129 17.47 -21.33 9.75
N GLN A 130 18.43 -22.26 9.78
CA GLN A 130 18.50 -23.35 10.76
C GLN A 130 18.92 -22.83 12.13
N VAL A 131 19.87 -21.90 12.21
CA VAL A 131 20.25 -21.21 13.46
C VAL A 131 19.01 -20.61 14.15
N GLY A 132 18.19 -19.86 13.40
CA GLY A 132 16.97 -19.27 13.92
C GLY A 132 15.96 -20.30 14.42
N LEU A 133 15.82 -21.43 13.72
CA LEU A 133 14.93 -22.52 14.11
C LEU A 133 15.40 -23.19 15.41
N ILE A 134 16.68 -23.56 15.49
CA ILE A 134 17.25 -24.22 16.68
C ILE A 134 17.16 -23.28 17.88
N LYS A 135 17.52 -22.00 17.69
CA LYS A 135 17.38 -20.98 18.73
C LYS A 135 15.95 -20.90 19.27
N ARG A 136 14.95 -20.95 18.39
CA ARG A 136 13.53 -20.89 18.77
C ARG A 136 13.10 -22.05 19.65
N PHE A 137 13.61 -23.25 19.39
CA PHE A 137 13.21 -24.47 20.11
C PHE A 137 14.14 -24.87 21.25
N TYR A 138 15.33 -24.26 21.32
CA TYR A 138 16.34 -24.55 22.33
C TYR A 138 15.77 -24.55 23.74
N ARG A 139 16.12 -25.58 24.49
CA ARG A 139 15.78 -25.68 25.91
C ARG A 139 17.09 -25.72 26.71
N PRO A 140 17.20 -24.99 27.83
CA PRO A 140 18.41 -25.00 28.66
C PRO A 140 18.90 -26.39 29.06
N LYS A 141 17.96 -27.33 29.24
CA LYS A 141 18.25 -28.74 29.56
C LYS A 141 19.00 -29.51 28.46
N TRP A 142 18.99 -29.03 27.21
CA TRP A 142 19.74 -29.65 26.12
C TRP A 142 21.24 -29.41 26.28
N GLY A 143 21.63 -28.25 26.84
CA GLY A 143 23.04 -27.87 26.95
C GLY A 143 23.73 -27.95 25.58
N ASN A 144 24.90 -28.60 25.56
CA ASN A 144 25.67 -28.81 24.33
C ASN A 144 25.15 -29.98 23.47
N ASN A 145 24.17 -30.76 23.97
CA ASN A 145 23.62 -31.93 23.29
C ASN A 145 22.38 -31.58 22.43
N TRP A 146 22.32 -30.35 21.90
CA TRP A 146 21.19 -29.91 21.07
C TRP A 146 21.06 -30.73 19.78
N ARG A 147 22.18 -31.29 19.26
CA ARG A 147 22.23 -32.13 18.06
C ARG A 147 21.32 -33.36 18.18
N ASP A 148 21.26 -33.99 19.36
CA ASP A 148 20.48 -35.22 19.59
C ASP A 148 18.96 -35.01 19.42
N HIS A 149 18.51 -33.75 19.44
CA HIS A 149 17.10 -33.38 19.30
C HIS A 149 16.70 -33.11 17.85
N ILE A 150 17.65 -33.13 16.91
CA ILE A 150 17.45 -32.75 15.51
C ILE A 150 17.70 -33.98 14.64
N SER A 151 16.78 -34.25 13.72
CA SER A 151 16.92 -35.39 12.81
C SER A 151 16.25 -35.13 11.47
N VAL A 152 16.49 -36.04 10.52
CA VAL A 152 15.69 -36.23 9.30
C VAL A 152 15.21 -37.68 9.27
N ASP A 153 14.17 -37.98 8.51
CA ASP A 153 13.79 -39.38 8.28
C ASP A 153 14.84 -40.09 7.41
N GLU A 154 14.89 -41.41 7.49
CA GLU A 154 15.52 -42.24 6.47
C GLU A 154 14.43 -42.70 5.48
N VAL A 155 14.56 -42.30 4.23
CA VAL A 155 13.61 -42.59 3.14
C VAL A 155 14.32 -43.46 2.12
N ASP A 156 13.84 -44.69 1.93
CA ASP A 156 14.43 -45.67 1.01
C ASP A 156 15.94 -45.90 1.19
N GLY A 157 16.43 -45.81 2.44
CA GLY A 157 17.85 -46.00 2.79
C GLY A 157 18.73 -44.76 2.60
N ALA A 158 18.14 -43.60 2.31
CA ALA A 158 18.83 -42.32 2.22
C ALA A 158 18.29 -41.31 3.25
N PRO A 159 19.12 -40.42 3.82
CA PRO A 159 18.63 -39.32 4.64
C PRO A 159 17.67 -38.44 3.84
N GLY A 160 16.51 -38.18 4.41
CA GLY A 160 15.54 -37.23 3.88
C GLY A 160 15.98 -35.78 4.11
N HIS A 161 15.17 -34.86 3.62
CA HIS A 161 15.47 -33.43 3.66
C HIS A 161 14.54 -32.62 4.57
N GLU A 162 13.53 -33.25 5.19
CA GLU A 162 12.62 -32.57 6.11
C GLU A 162 13.15 -32.61 7.54
N LEU A 163 13.45 -31.43 8.09
CA LEU A 163 13.97 -31.31 9.45
C LEU A 163 12.91 -31.69 10.48
N ARG A 164 13.33 -32.50 11.45
CA ARG A 164 12.53 -32.95 12.59
C ARG A 164 13.16 -32.51 13.90
N LEU A 165 12.28 -32.23 14.86
CA LEU A 165 12.65 -31.95 16.24
C LEU A 165 11.99 -32.99 17.16
N ASP A 166 12.78 -33.75 17.92
CA ASP A 166 12.30 -34.88 18.74
C ASP A 166 11.39 -35.83 17.93
N GLY A 167 11.77 -36.10 16.67
CA GLY A 167 11.01 -36.93 15.73
C GLY A 167 9.75 -36.27 15.14
N ARG A 168 9.42 -35.02 15.49
CA ARG A 168 8.26 -34.29 14.94
C ARG A 168 8.66 -33.43 13.76
N LYS A 169 7.84 -33.43 12.70
CA LYS A 169 8.03 -32.53 11.55
C LYS A 169 8.01 -31.07 12.01
N THR A 170 9.01 -30.31 11.58
CA THR A 170 9.03 -28.86 11.78
C THR A 170 8.24 -28.17 10.68
N VAL A 171 7.59 -27.06 11.04
CA VAL A 171 6.76 -26.29 10.12
C VAL A 171 7.36 -24.92 9.97
N ALA A 172 7.73 -24.58 8.74
CA ALA A 172 8.18 -23.26 8.34
C ALA A 172 7.04 -22.51 7.62
N THR A 173 7.18 -21.19 7.61
CA THR A 173 6.24 -20.27 6.99
C THR A 173 6.88 -19.71 5.73
N TYR A 174 6.12 -19.66 4.65
CA TYR A 174 6.58 -19.19 3.36
C TYR A 174 5.57 -18.25 2.72
N LEU A 175 6.04 -17.36 1.85
CA LEU A 175 5.22 -16.53 0.98
C LEU A 175 5.59 -16.78 -0.47
N ARG A 176 4.59 -16.77 -1.36
CA ARG A 176 4.82 -16.67 -2.79
C ARG A 176 5.17 -15.22 -3.15
N VAL A 177 6.20 -15.04 -3.97
CA VAL A 177 6.54 -13.74 -4.56
C VAL A 177 6.84 -13.92 -6.05
N GLY A 178 5.78 -13.94 -6.83
CA GLY A 178 5.77 -14.11 -8.28
C GLY A 178 6.01 -15.54 -8.75
N PHE A 179 6.23 -15.66 -10.05
CA PHE A 179 6.34 -16.92 -10.78
C PHE A 179 7.66 -17.02 -11.52
N ASP A 180 8.17 -18.23 -11.73
CA ASP A 180 9.30 -18.49 -12.62
C ASP A 180 8.84 -18.46 -14.10
N PRO A 181 9.78 -18.49 -15.08
CA PRO A 181 9.41 -18.49 -16.51
C PRO A 181 8.58 -19.70 -16.96
N LYS A 182 8.47 -20.76 -16.15
CA LYS A 182 7.63 -21.95 -16.40
C LYS A 182 6.28 -21.85 -15.69
N GLY A 183 5.97 -20.72 -15.05
CA GLY A 183 4.74 -20.50 -14.29
C GLY A 183 4.71 -21.18 -12.93
N LYS A 184 5.85 -21.68 -12.41
CA LYS A 184 5.92 -22.23 -11.05
C LYS A 184 6.06 -21.13 -10.02
N TRP A 185 5.54 -21.36 -8.82
CA TRP A 185 5.63 -20.39 -7.73
C TRP A 185 7.07 -20.17 -7.29
N ARG A 186 7.45 -18.91 -7.10
CA ARG A 186 8.67 -18.53 -6.39
C ARG A 186 8.31 -18.38 -4.91
N THR A 187 8.74 -19.34 -4.10
CA THR A 187 8.35 -19.42 -2.68
C THR A 187 9.54 -19.12 -1.77
N PHE A 188 9.34 -18.20 -0.84
CA PHE A 188 10.40 -17.68 0.04
C PHE A 188 10.05 -17.89 1.49
N LYS A 189 11.01 -18.36 2.28
CA LYS A 189 10.86 -18.53 3.72
C LYS A 189 10.83 -17.16 4.39
N VAL A 190 9.79 -16.93 5.20
CA VAL A 190 9.73 -15.75 6.05
C VAL A 190 10.43 -16.00 7.38
N ARG A 191 10.82 -14.92 8.05
CA ARG A 191 11.47 -14.98 9.34
C ARG A 191 10.62 -15.72 10.36
N GLN A 192 11.30 -16.40 11.28
CA GLN A 192 10.66 -17.14 12.37
C GLN A 192 9.87 -16.25 13.33
N ASP A 193 10.21 -14.97 13.41
CA ASP A 193 9.53 -13.93 14.19
C ASP A 193 8.64 -13.01 13.34
N PHE A 194 8.45 -13.32 12.06
CA PHE A 194 7.49 -12.61 11.22
C PHE A 194 6.06 -13.06 11.54
N ILE A 195 5.17 -12.08 11.61
CA ILE A 195 3.71 -12.24 11.65
C ILE A 195 3.09 -11.16 10.75
N ALA A 196 2.04 -11.50 10.01
CA ALA A 196 1.30 -10.52 9.22
C ALA A 196 0.85 -9.34 10.07
N THR A 197 0.87 -8.13 9.49
CA THR A 197 0.37 -6.94 10.17
C THR A 197 -1.14 -7.07 10.40
N THR A 198 -1.59 -6.69 11.61
CA THR A 198 -3.02 -6.50 11.84
C THR A 198 -3.47 -5.24 11.12
N LYS A 199 -4.32 -5.40 10.10
CA LYS A 199 -4.81 -4.29 9.28
C LYS A 199 -6.21 -3.87 9.72
N ILE A 200 -6.45 -2.57 9.73
CA ILE A 200 -7.78 -1.98 9.85
C ILE A 200 -8.04 -1.24 8.56
N GLN A 201 -9.08 -1.64 7.84
CA GLN A 201 -9.44 -1.01 6.59
C GLN A 201 -10.01 0.38 6.87
N MET A 202 -9.32 1.42 6.40
CA MET A 202 -9.71 2.82 6.56
C MET A 202 -10.42 3.38 5.32
N GLU A 203 -10.18 2.77 4.16
CA GLU A 203 -10.61 3.19 2.83
C GLU A 203 -10.82 1.96 1.94
N ASP A 204 -11.64 2.11 0.89
CA ASP A 204 -11.68 1.15 -0.22
C ASP A 204 -11.91 1.87 -1.54
N ASP A 205 -13.16 2.18 -1.94
CA ASP A 205 -13.49 2.76 -3.25
C ASP A 205 -13.88 4.24 -3.19
N ILE A 206 -14.86 4.60 -2.36
CA ILE A 206 -15.33 5.98 -2.22
C ILE A 206 -14.81 6.59 -0.91
N THR A 207 -13.82 7.48 -1.03
CA THR A 207 -13.19 8.16 0.12
C THR A 207 -13.46 9.66 0.12
N ALA A 208 -13.88 10.19 1.26
CA ALA A 208 -13.79 11.62 1.57
C ALA A 208 -12.48 11.92 2.29
N SER A 209 -11.83 13.05 1.96
CA SER A 209 -10.59 13.46 2.63
C SER A 209 -10.51 14.96 2.84
N VAL A 210 -9.75 15.36 3.85
CA VAL A 210 -9.44 16.76 4.18
C VAL A 210 -7.97 16.89 4.53
N VAL A 211 -7.39 18.04 4.18
CA VAL A 211 -6.03 18.43 4.61
C VAL A 211 -6.16 19.57 5.59
N VAL A 212 -5.56 19.40 6.75
CA VAL A 212 -5.59 20.38 7.85
C VAL A 212 -4.19 20.55 8.44
N PRO A 213 -3.85 21.75 8.94
CA PRO A 213 -2.61 21.93 9.70
C PRO A 213 -2.57 20.96 10.88
N ALA A 214 -1.45 20.28 11.12
CA ALA A 214 -1.34 19.30 12.21
C ALA A 214 -1.67 19.92 13.58
N LYS A 215 -1.29 21.19 13.79
CA LYS A 215 -1.59 21.96 15.00
C LYS A 215 -3.08 22.18 15.29
N SER A 216 -3.93 22.03 14.27
CA SER A 216 -5.37 22.27 14.37
C SER A 216 -6.16 21.04 14.83
N VAL A 217 -5.50 19.88 15.01
CA VAL A 217 -6.17 18.65 15.42
C VAL A 217 -5.48 18.02 16.63
N GLU A 218 -6.22 17.95 17.73
CA GLU A 218 -5.78 17.29 18.96
C GLU A 218 -5.77 15.76 18.78
N GLY A 219 -4.91 15.06 19.52
CA GLY A 219 -4.81 13.60 19.44
C GLY A 219 -4.14 13.04 18.16
N CYS A 220 -3.90 13.86 17.13
CA CYS A 220 -3.12 13.51 15.93
C CYS A 220 -1.60 13.57 16.15
N ARG A 221 -1.11 13.22 17.35
CA ARG A 221 0.32 13.16 17.64
C ARG A 221 0.93 11.88 17.05
N GLY A 222 1.06 11.84 15.72
CA GLY A 222 1.94 10.92 15.02
C GLY A 222 3.37 11.47 14.96
N LYS A 223 4.30 10.67 14.42
CA LYS A 223 5.73 11.02 14.26
C LYS A 223 5.99 12.12 13.19
N ALA A 224 4.96 12.79 12.67
CA ALA A 224 5.06 13.89 11.71
C ALA A 224 5.44 15.21 12.41
N GLY A 225 6.35 15.98 11.81
CA GLY A 225 6.81 17.26 12.36
C GLY A 225 5.68 18.28 12.52
N LEU A 226 5.73 19.08 13.59
CA LEU A 226 4.71 20.08 13.95
C LEU A 226 4.48 21.19 12.90
N GLY A 227 5.30 21.25 11.85
CA GLY A 227 5.24 22.26 10.78
C GLY A 227 4.44 21.89 9.53
N SER A 228 3.99 20.64 9.37
CA SER A 228 3.27 20.18 8.17
C SER A 228 1.75 20.05 8.37
N SER A 229 1.03 19.95 7.26
CA SER A 229 -0.37 19.55 7.26
C SER A 229 -0.50 18.03 7.25
N VAL A 230 -1.64 17.52 7.72
CA VAL A 230 -1.97 16.09 7.68
C VAL A 230 -3.22 15.86 6.84
N LYS A 231 -3.27 14.71 6.18
CA LYS A 231 -4.48 14.25 5.49
C LYS A 231 -5.27 13.32 6.39
N LEU A 232 -6.53 13.63 6.58
CA LEU A 232 -7.52 12.77 7.25
C LEU A 232 -8.49 12.25 6.20
N VAL A 233 -8.95 11.01 6.38
CA VAL A 233 -9.84 10.36 5.43
C VAL A 233 -10.99 9.68 6.15
N ALA A 234 -12.07 9.44 5.41
CA ALA A 234 -13.19 8.62 5.83
C ALA A 234 -13.73 7.85 4.63
N ASN A 235 -13.93 6.55 4.79
CA ASN A 235 -14.67 5.76 3.83
C ASN A 235 -16.17 6.15 3.87
N CYS A 236 -16.72 6.55 2.72
CA CYS A 236 -18.10 6.98 2.57
C CYS A 236 -19.10 5.82 2.62
N GLU A 237 -18.62 4.59 2.45
CA GLU A 237 -19.42 3.39 2.26
C GLU A 237 -19.53 2.61 3.58
N SER A 238 -20.67 1.92 3.78
CA SER A 238 -20.85 0.93 4.86
C SER A 238 -20.77 -0.51 4.34
N ARG A 239 -20.94 -0.69 3.03
CA ARG A 239 -20.79 -1.96 2.32
C ARG A 239 -20.00 -1.75 1.04
N LEU A 240 -19.13 -2.69 0.71
CA LEU A 240 -18.16 -2.60 -0.38
C LEU A 240 -18.59 -3.53 -1.52
N PHE A 241 -18.67 -3.02 -2.75
CA PHE A 241 -19.14 -3.79 -3.90
C PHE A 241 -18.02 -4.63 -4.53
N GLN A 242 -17.60 -5.66 -3.81
CA GLN A 242 -16.45 -6.50 -4.14
C GLN A 242 -16.63 -7.27 -5.44
N ARG A 243 -15.51 -7.48 -6.16
CA ARG A 243 -15.39 -8.41 -7.29
C ARG A 243 -14.43 -9.54 -6.91
N PRO A 244 -14.92 -10.69 -6.44
CA PRO A 244 -14.06 -11.76 -5.94
C PRO A 244 -13.59 -12.65 -7.09
N ASP A 245 -12.56 -12.21 -7.81
CA ASP A 245 -12.03 -12.93 -8.98
C ASP A 245 -11.51 -14.34 -8.60
N ASP A 246 -10.92 -14.50 -7.42
CA ASP A 246 -10.32 -15.77 -6.96
C ASP A 246 -11.32 -16.75 -6.34
N ALA A 247 -12.51 -16.29 -5.95
CA ALA A 247 -13.54 -17.12 -5.32
C ALA A 247 -14.19 -18.11 -6.29
N ILE A 248 -13.86 -18.04 -7.58
CA ILE A 248 -14.22 -19.06 -8.56
C ILE A 248 -13.58 -20.42 -8.23
N ILE A 249 -12.46 -20.42 -7.51
CA ILE A 249 -11.78 -21.62 -7.03
C ILE A 249 -12.32 -21.95 -5.64
N PRO A 250 -13.08 -23.06 -5.46
CA PRO A 250 -13.65 -23.42 -4.17
C PRO A 250 -12.60 -23.47 -3.05
N GLY A 251 -12.87 -22.81 -1.93
CA GLY A 251 -12.01 -22.79 -0.74
C GLY A 251 -10.78 -21.88 -0.81
N TYR A 252 -10.54 -21.23 -1.94
CA TYR A 252 -9.39 -20.33 -2.09
C TYR A 252 -9.63 -18.99 -1.39
N ASP A 253 -10.70 -18.27 -1.78
CA ASP A 253 -11.09 -17.02 -1.13
C ASP A 253 -12.08 -17.30 0.01
N THR A 254 -11.53 -17.67 1.17
CA THR A 254 -12.33 -18.03 2.33
C THR A 254 -13.14 -16.87 2.90
N GLN A 255 -12.66 -15.62 2.76
CA GLN A 255 -13.37 -14.43 3.22
C GLN A 255 -14.63 -14.20 2.37
N THR A 256 -14.53 -14.27 1.04
CA THR A 256 -15.70 -14.18 0.16
C THR A 256 -16.71 -15.27 0.48
N GLU A 257 -16.26 -16.51 0.69
CA GLU A 257 -17.16 -17.61 1.04
C GLU A 257 -17.84 -17.45 2.40
N ILE A 258 -17.12 -16.93 3.41
CA ILE A 258 -17.70 -16.55 4.70
C ILE A 258 -18.77 -15.48 4.47
N ASP A 259 -18.44 -14.40 3.76
CA ASP A 259 -19.33 -13.27 3.55
C ASP A 259 -20.60 -13.69 2.81
N MET A 260 -20.46 -14.37 1.67
CA MET A 260 -21.57 -14.82 0.82
C MET A 260 -22.46 -15.86 1.52
N SER A 261 -21.93 -16.60 2.50
CA SER A 261 -22.70 -17.57 3.28
C SER A 261 -23.61 -16.93 4.35
N GLN A 262 -23.41 -15.65 4.68
CA GLN A 262 -24.23 -14.94 5.66
C GLN A 262 -25.61 -14.54 5.11
N PRO A 263 -26.63 -14.35 5.98
CA PRO A 263 -27.90 -13.76 5.58
C PRO A 263 -27.76 -12.25 5.26
N GLY A 264 -28.70 -11.72 4.45
CA GLY A 264 -28.78 -10.27 4.18
C GLY A 264 -27.80 -9.74 3.12
N ASN A 265 -27.25 -10.64 2.31
CA ASN A 265 -26.37 -10.32 1.19
C ASN A 265 -27.13 -9.72 0.01
N PHE A 266 -26.50 -8.77 -0.67
CA PHE A 266 -26.84 -8.37 -2.02
C PHE A 266 -25.81 -9.00 -2.96
N LEU A 267 -26.27 -9.82 -3.89
CA LEU A 267 -25.44 -10.58 -4.83
C LEU A 267 -25.82 -10.17 -6.26
N ALA A 268 -24.84 -10.07 -7.15
CA ALA A 268 -25.06 -9.81 -8.56
C ALA A 268 -24.12 -10.66 -9.43
N ASN A 269 -24.60 -11.06 -10.61
CA ASN A 269 -23.86 -11.85 -11.59
C ASN A 269 -23.41 -13.25 -11.10
N TYR A 270 -24.30 -13.95 -10.38
CA TYR A 270 -24.14 -15.35 -10.02
C TYR A 270 -25.30 -16.21 -10.55
N GLU A 271 -25.05 -17.51 -10.73
CA GLU A 271 -26.10 -18.47 -11.08
C GLU A 271 -27.05 -18.73 -9.88
N PRO A 272 -28.38 -18.75 -10.10
CA PRO A 272 -29.34 -19.16 -9.09
C PRO A 272 -29.42 -20.70 -9.01
N LEU A 273 -28.72 -21.30 -8.04
CA LEU A 273 -28.63 -22.75 -7.89
C LEU A 273 -29.85 -23.31 -7.14
N GLN A 274 -30.56 -24.24 -7.78
CA GLN A 274 -31.71 -24.96 -7.21
C GLN A 274 -31.96 -26.28 -7.95
N GLY A 275 -32.62 -27.24 -7.29
CA GLY A 275 -32.93 -28.55 -7.89
C GLY A 275 -31.67 -29.25 -8.40
N GLU A 276 -31.72 -29.77 -9.64
CA GLU A 276 -30.60 -30.52 -10.26
C GLU A 276 -29.28 -29.75 -10.29
N SER A 277 -29.31 -28.44 -10.53
CA SER A 277 -28.09 -27.61 -10.56
C SER A 277 -27.37 -27.54 -9.21
N LEU A 278 -28.13 -27.53 -8.10
CA LEU A 278 -27.57 -27.59 -6.76
C LEU A 278 -27.14 -29.02 -6.39
N ASN A 279 -27.93 -30.03 -6.79
CA ASN A 279 -27.61 -31.43 -6.56
C ASN A 279 -26.26 -31.80 -7.19
N ALA A 280 -26.03 -31.40 -8.44
CA ALA A 280 -24.78 -31.66 -9.14
C ALA A 280 -23.54 -31.13 -8.38
N ILE A 281 -23.67 -30.00 -7.67
CA ILE A 281 -22.58 -29.42 -6.89
C ILE A 281 -22.38 -30.15 -5.56
N VAL A 282 -23.46 -30.46 -4.84
CA VAL A 282 -23.37 -31.09 -3.51
C VAL A 282 -23.03 -32.58 -3.60
N GLU A 283 -23.44 -33.26 -4.67
CA GLU A 283 -23.19 -34.69 -4.90
C GLU A 283 -21.80 -34.96 -5.51
N ASP A 284 -21.16 -33.96 -6.12
CA ASP A 284 -19.72 -34.02 -6.44
C ASP A 284 -18.88 -33.83 -5.17
N VAL A 285 -18.76 -34.91 -4.39
CA VAL A 285 -18.10 -34.91 -3.08
C VAL A 285 -16.67 -34.37 -3.14
N MET A 286 -15.94 -34.60 -4.23
CA MET A 286 -14.55 -34.17 -4.37
C MET A 286 -14.44 -32.65 -4.49
N THR A 287 -15.25 -32.05 -5.38
CA THR A 287 -15.27 -30.60 -5.53
C THR A 287 -15.95 -29.93 -4.34
N PHE A 288 -17.00 -30.55 -3.81
CA PHE A 288 -17.74 -30.03 -2.68
C PHE A 288 -16.87 -29.89 -1.43
N ASP A 289 -15.97 -30.83 -1.16
CA ASP A 289 -15.11 -30.78 0.02
C ASP A 289 -14.12 -29.60 0.00
N ASN A 290 -13.75 -29.11 -1.18
CA ASN A 290 -12.85 -27.97 -1.33
C ASN A 290 -13.47 -26.66 -0.83
N PHE A 291 -14.80 -26.49 -0.85
CA PHE A 291 -15.44 -25.30 -0.28
C PHE A 291 -15.14 -25.15 1.22
N SER A 292 -15.06 -23.91 1.67
CA SER A 292 -14.98 -23.58 3.08
C SER A 292 -16.20 -24.11 3.85
N SER A 293 -16.02 -24.34 5.15
CA SER A 293 -17.10 -24.84 6.01
C SER A 293 -18.39 -23.99 5.96
N PRO A 294 -18.33 -22.64 5.95
CA PRO A 294 -19.52 -21.80 5.79
C PRO A 294 -20.27 -22.00 4.47
N MET A 295 -19.56 -22.03 3.34
CA MET A 295 -20.18 -22.24 2.03
C MET A 295 -20.78 -23.65 1.91
N LYS A 296 -20.06 -24.69 2.38
CA LYS A 296 -20.60 -26.06 2.45
C LYS A 296 -21.92 -26.11 3.23
N LYS A 297 -21.98 -25.46 4.39
CA LYS A 297 -23.19 -25.42 5.22
C LYS A 297 -24.36 -24.75 4.50
N LEU A 298 -24.12 -23.62 3.82
CA LEU A 298 -25.16 -22.92 3.05
C LEU A 298 -25.72 -23.83 1.95
N LEU A 299 -24.85 -24.37 1.09
CA LEU A 299 -25.25 -25.19 -0.05
C LEU A 299 -25.95 -26.47 0.41
N LYS A 300 -25.39 -27.15 1.41
CA LYS A 300 -25.96 -28.39 1.96
C LYS A 300 -27.31 -28.16 2.64
N ALA A 301 -27.48 -27.07 3.37
CA ALA A 301 -28.76 -26.74 4.01
C ALA A 301 -29.86 -26.49 2.98
N THR A 302 -29.58 -25.77 1.88
CA THR A 302 -30.55 -25.57 0.80
C THR A 302 -30.85 -26.87 0.05
N TYR A 303 -29.83 -27.71 -0.19
CA TYR A 303 -29.99 -29.02 -0.81
C TYR A 303 -30.88 -29.95 0.05
N ASP A 304 -30.58 -30.09 1.35
CA ASP A 304 -31.31 -30.98 2.27
C ASP A 304 -32.75 -30.49 2.49
N ALA A 305 -32.98 -29.17 2.43
CA ALA A 305 -34.33 -28.61 2.50
C ALA A 305 -35.18 -28.91 1.25
N GLY A 306 -34.56 -29.24 0.11
CA GLY A 306 -35.22 -29.50 -1.17
C GLY A 306 -36.00 -28.31 -1.73
N LYS A 307 -35.79 -27.09 -1.20
CA LYS A 307 -36.51 -25.87 -1.57
C LYS A 307 -35.63 -24.64 -1.35
N GLY A 308 -35.83 -23.63 -2.21
CA GLY A 308 -35.07 -22.37 -2.18
C GLY A 308 -33.98 -22.32 -3.24
N ILE A 309 -33.31 -21.17 -3.30
CA ILE A 309 -32.20 -20.89 -4.22
C ILE A 309 -30.97 -20.62 -3.37
N ALA A 310 -29.83 -21.19 -3.76
CA ALA A 310 -28.52 -20.86 -3.21
C ALA A 310 -27.66 -20.19 -4.28
N VAL A 311 -26.61 -19.50 -3.83
CA VAL A 311 -25.57 -18.95 -4.70
C VAL A 311 -24.24 -19.47 -4.18
N SER A 312 -23.38 -19.92 -5.10
CA SER A 312 -22.04 -20.40 -4.80
C SER A 312 -21.01 -19.39 -5.26
N SER A 313 -19.95 -19.20 -4.48
CA SER A 313 -18.76 -18.43 -4.86
C SER A 313 -18.15 -18.89 -6.20
N ALA A 314 -18.18 -20.21 -6.44
CA ALA A 314 -17.55 -20.83 -7.60
C ALA A 314 -18.40 -20.77 -8.89
N HIS A 315 -19.64 -20.27 -8.83
CA HIS A 315 -20.58 -20.33 -9.94
C HIS A 315 -21.09 -18.93 -10.34
N PRO A 316 -20.23 -18.07 -10.93
CA PRO A 316 -20.68 -16.83 -11.56
C PRO A 316 -21.72 -17.10 -12.65
N ARG A 317 -22.56 -16.09 -12.93
CA ARG A 317 -23.56 -16.13 -13.99
C ARG A 317 -22.92 -16.49 -15.34
N ILE A 318 -23.55 -17.35 -16.11
CA ILE A 318 -23.14 -17.66 -17.48
C ILE A 318 -23.59 -16.53 -18.42
N VAL A 319 -22.63 -15.97 -19.16
CA VAL A 319 -22.82 -14.93 -20.18
C VAL A 319 -22.08 -15.40 -21.44
N ASP A 320 -22.78 -15.44 -22.58
CA ASP A 320 -22.23 -15.90 -23.87
C ASP A 320 -21.54 -17.28 -23.80
N GLY A 321 -22.09 -18.18 -22.98
CA GLY A 321 -21.60 -19.56 -22.84
C GLY A 321 -20.43 -19.75 -21.87
N GLY A 322 -19.94 -18.69 -21.21
CA GLY A 322 -18.89 -18.79 -20.19
C GLY A 322 -19.24 -18.09 -18.86
N PRO A 323 -18.56 -18.41 -17.75
CA PRO A 323 -18.74 -17.70 -16.50
C PRO A 323 -18.39 -16.21 -16.63
N SER A 324 -19.25 -15.35 -16.07
CA SER A 324 -19.03 -13.92 -16.01
C SER A 324 -17.71 -13.59 -15.30
N LYS A 325 -16.91 -12.71 -15.89
CA LYS A 325 -15.68 -12.16 -15.30
C LYS A 325 -15.94 -10.99 -14.34
N ASN A 326 -17.20 -10.77 -13.96
CA ASN A 326 -17.60 -9.70 -13.05
C ASN A 326 -18.63 -10.17 -12.00
N PRO A 327 -18.35 -11.25 -11.24
CA PRO A 327 -19.17 -11.62 -10.09
C PRO A 327 -19.13 -10.50 -9.04
N ARG A 328 -20.23 -10.23 -8.35
CA ARG A 328 -20.29 -9.12 -7.38
C ARG A 328 -21.11 -9.45 -6.14
N TYR A 329 -20.66 -8.93 -5.00
CA TYR A 329 -21.46 -8.91 -3.77
C TYR A 329 -21.18 -7.65 -2.96
N LEU A 330 -22.15 -7.24 -2.11
CA LEU A 330 -21.94 -6.17 -1.13
C LEU A 330 -21.42 -6.74 0.18
N GLN A 331 -20.09 -6.71 0.35
CA GLN A 331 -19.42 -7.05 1.60
C GLN A 331 -19.75 -6.01 2.68
N THR A 332 -20.14 -6.44 3.87
CA THR A 332 -20.22 -5.49 5.01
C THR A 332 -18.81 -5.14 5.44
N ARG A 333 -18.54 -3.84 5.62
CA ARG A 333 -17.21 -3.35 5.98
C ARG A 333 -16.61 -4.13 7.17
N PRO A 334 -15.38 -4.67 7.05
CA PRO A 334 -14.79 -5.52 8.08
C PRO A 334 -14.70 -4.86 9.46
N ASP A 335 -14.47 -3.55 9.54
CA ASP A 335 -14.43 -2.82 10.81
C ASP A 335 -15.78 -2.82 11.57
N LEU A 336 -16.90 -2.94 10.85
CA LEU A 336 -18.24 -3.08 11.44
C LEU A 336 -18.55 -4.51 11.88
N VAL A 337 -17.97 -5.49 11.20
CA VAL A 337 -18.16 -6.93 11.49
C VAL A 337 -17.26 -7.37 12.65
N GLN A 338 -16.03 -6.85 12.71
CA GLN A 338 -15.01 -7.17 13.71
C GLN A 338 -14.58 -5.92 14.52
N PRO A 339 -15.51 -5.29 15.28
CA PRO A 339 -15.24 -4.02 15.95
C PRO A 339 -14.16 -4.11 17.03
N LEU A 340 -13.90 -5.32 17.55
CA LEU A 340 -12.90 -5.55 18.60
C LEU A 340 -11.49 -5.18 18.13
N HIS A 341 -11.12 -5.48 16.88
CA HIS A 341 -9.79 -5.16 16.36
C HIS A 341 -9.56 -3.65 16.33
N GLN A 342 -10.54 -2.89 15.84
CA GLN A 342 -10.49 -1.44 15.82
C GLN A 342 -10.47 -0.85 17.25
N HIS A 343 -11.25 -1.42 18.17
CA HIS A 343 -11.24 -1.01 19.57
C HIS A 343 -9.87 -1.23 20.23
N ILE A 344 -9.25 -2.39 20.02
CA ILE A 344 -7.92 -2.72 20.56
C ILE A 344 -6.85 -1.78 19.97
N ALA A 345 -6.88 -1.52 18.67
CA ALA A 345 -5.94 -0.60 18.04
C ALA A 345 -6.08 0.82 18.59
N ASN A 346 -7.30 1.37 18.62
CA ASN A 346 -7.56 2.70 19.17
C ASN A 346 -7.15 2.81 20.65
N THR A 347 -7.45 1.78 21.44
CA THR A 347 -7.06 1.76 22.86
C THR A 347 -5.55 1.68 23.03
N SER A 348 -4.87 0.87 22.21
CA SER A 348 -3.41 0.73 22.23
C SER A 348 -2.72 2.03 21.85
N THR A 349 -3.15 2.68 20.77
CA THR A 349 -2.65 4.00 20.34
C THR A 349 -2.93 5.06 21.40
N ARG A 350 -4.14 5.08 21.96
CA ARG A 350 -4.53 6.00 23.03
C ARG A 350 -3.58 5.93 24.23
N LEU A 351 -3.34 4.72 24.73
CA LEU A 351 -2.44 4.48 25.86
C LEU A 351 -1.00 4.89 25.54
N HIS A 352 -0.53 4.57 24.33
CA HIS A 352 0.81 4.93 23.87
C HIS A 352 1.01 6.45 23.78
N ARG A 353 0.06 7.14 23.16
CA ARG A 353 0.09 8.61 22.99
C ARG A 353 -0.40 9.39 24.22
N ARG A 354 -0.86 8.68 25.27
CA ARG A 354 -1.43 9.23 26.51
C ARG A 354 -2.61 10.19 26.28
N ILE A 355 -3.51 9.82 25.36
CA ILE A 355 -4.67 10.63 25.00
C ILE A 355 -5.81 10.40 26.02
N PRO A 356 -6.36 11.44 26.68
CA PRO A 356 -7.51 11.33 27.60
C PRO A 356 -8.72 10.64 26.97
N LEU A 357 -9.51 9.89 27.75
CA LEU A 357 -10.61 9.05 27.24
C LEU A 357 -11.66 9.82 26.44
N GLU A 358 -11.88 11.08 26.80
CA GLU A 358 -12.86 12.00 26.23
C GLU A 358 -12.40 12.58 24.88
N GLN A 359 -11.09 12.53 24.60
CA GLN A 359 -10.52 13.01 23.35
C GLN A 359 -10.48 11.89 22.30
N PRO A 360 -10.79 12.16 21.02
CA PRO A 360 -10.67 11.16 19.96
C PRO A 360 -9.20 10.78 19.69
N VAL A 361 -8.98 9.55 19.25
CA VAL A 361 -7.69 9.15 18.66
C VAL A 361 -7.75 9.45 17.17
N CYS A 362 -6.75 10.17 16.67
CA CYS A 362 -6.65 10.53 15.27
C CYS A 362 -5.56 9.72 14.57
N HIS A 363 -5.90 9.15 13.42
CA HIS A 363 -4.98 8.41 12.56
C HIS A 363 -4.85 9.13 11.22
N PRO A 364 -3.87 10.05 11.06
CA PRO A 364 -3.61 10.67 9.77
C PRO A 364 -2.98 9.68 8.80
N VAL A 365 -3.04 9.99 7.51
CA VAL A 365 -2.26 9.26 6.50
C VAL A 365 -0.77 9.39 6.83
N ASP A 366 -0.03 8.28 6.77
CA ASP A 366 1.42 8.26 6.99
C ASP A 366 2.20 8.08 5.69
N ALA A 367 1.65 7.35 4.72
CA ALA A 367 2.32 7.05 3.46
C ALA A 367 1.31 7.00 2.30
N VAL A 368 1.70 7.54 1.14
CA VAL A 368 0.91 7.49 -0.08
C VAL A 368 1.57 6.54 -1.09
N LEU A 369 0.88 5.44 -1.39
CA LEU A 369 1.42 4.24 -2.01
C LEU A 369 0.50 3.78 -3.13
N THR A 370 0.68 4.34 -4.32
CA THR A 370 -0.17 4.03 -5.48
C THR A 370 0.16 2.65 -6.06
N GLY A 371 -0.75 2.12 -6.86
CA GLY A 371 -0.57 0.84 -7.56
C GLY A 371 -0.56 1.02 -9.07
N ARG A 372 0.33 0.30 -9.74
CA ARG A 372 0.42 0.26 -11.19
C ARG A 372 0.09 -1.13 -11.70
N ARG A 373 -0.73 -1.18 -12.74
CA ARG A 373 -0.94 -2.43 -13.47
C ARG A 373 -0.02 -2.49 -14.66
N ASN A 374 1.00 -3.33 -14.54
CA ASN A 374 1.99 -3.55 -15.57
C ASN A 374 1.59 -4.77 -16.43
N ASN A 375 2.00 -4.75 -17.69
CA ASN A 375 1.82 -5.86 -18.63
C ASN A 375 3.06 -6.04 -19.53
N PRO A 376 3.35 -7.29 -19.92
CA PRO A 376 4.31 -7.59 -20.97
C PRO A 376 3.76 -7.15 -22.34
N PRO A 377 4.57 -7.17 -23.40
CA PRO A 377 4.04 -7.04 -24.75
C PRO A 377 3.17 -8.25 -25.11
N GLU A 378 2.01 -8.01 -25.73
CA GLU A 378 1.13 -9.03 -26.31
C GLU A 378 0.65 -8.57 -27.70
N ASP A 379 0.03 -9.44 -28.49
CA ASP A 379 -0.49 -9.07 -29.82
C ASP A 379 -1.46 -7.88 -29.73
N GLY A 380 -1.06 -6.74 -30.30
CA GLY A 380 -1.83 -5.50 -30.26
C GLY A 380 -1.77 -4.71 -28.94
N ILE A 381 -0.97 -5.17 -27.96
CA ILE A 381 -0.78 -4.51 -26.66
C ILE A 381 0.70 -4.20 -26.45
N ARG A 382 1.04 -2.91 -26.38
CA ARG A 382 2.40 -2.44 -26.08
C ARG A 382 2.76 -2.68 -24.59
N PRO A 383 4.05 -2.90 -24.29
CA PRO A 383 4.51 -3.14 -22.93
C PRO A 383 4.30 -1.92 -22.03
N LEU A 384 4.08 -2.17 -20.74
CA LEU A 384 4.09 -1.17 -19.66
C LEU A 384 4.87 -1.64 -18.42
N ALA A 385 5.44 -2.85 -18.44
CA ALA A 385 6.16 -3.44 -17.33
C ALA A 385 7.61 -2.93 -17.19
N VAL A 386 7.80 -1.61 -17.20
CA VAL A 386 9.11 -0.95 -17.06
C VAL A 386 9.46 -0.58 -15.62
N PHE A 387 8.51 -0.72 -14.70
CA PHE A 387 8.70 -0.45 -13.28
C PHE A 387 9.27 -1.68 -12.56
N ASN A 388 10.18 -1.45 -11.62
CA ASN A 388 10.61 -2.44 -10.64
C ASN A 388 9.51 -2.64 -9.56
N PRO A 389 9.73 -3.42 -8.46
CA PRO A 389 8.70 -3.62 -7.45
C PRO A 389 8.15 -2.34 -6.82
N ILE A 390 9.00 -1.35 -6.53
CA ILE A 390 8.68 -0.12 -5.81
C ILE A 390 9.45 1.05 -6.41
N HIS A 391 8.71 2.03 -6.93
CA HIS A 391 9.26 3.31 -7.38
C HIS A 391 8.86 4.46 -6.44
N TYR A 392 9.69 5.49 -6.43
CA TYR A 392 9.40 6.80 -5.86
C TYR A 392 9.47 7.84 -6.98
N GLN A 393 8.49 8.73 -7.06
CA GLN A 393 8.48 9.83 -8.01
C GLN A 393 8.37 11.17 -7.29
N ASP A 394 9.19 12.12 -7.71
CA ASP A 394 8.99 13.52 -7.38
C ASP A 394 7.63 14.00 -7.93
N LEU A 395 7.11 15.09 -7.38
CA LEU A 395 5.75 15.54 -7.69
C LEU A 395 5.49 15.78 -9.19
N PRO A 396 6.41 16.33 -10.01
CA PRO A 396 6.17 16.46 -11.44
C PRO A 396 5.89 15.10 -12.12
N GLU A 397 6.77 14.11 -11.95
CA GLU A 397 6.62 12.78 -12.53
C GLU A 397 5.39 12.05 -11.98
N LEU A 398 5.17 12.14 -10.67
CA LEU A 398 3.98 11.57 -10.03
C LEU A 398 2.69 12.15 -10.63
N PHE A 399 2.67 13.46 -10.91
CA PHE A 399 1.52 14.10 -11.53
C PHE A 399 1.37 13.79 -13.01
N MET A 400 2.45 13.51 -13.75
CA MET A 400 2.31 12.95 -15.10
C MET A 400 1.52 11.64 -15.05
N ASP A 401 1.86 10.77 -14.09
CA ASP A 401 1.18 9.51 -13.88
C ASP A 401 -0.27 9.69 -13.39
N PHE A 402 -0.53 10.60 -12.47
CA PHE A 402 -1.89 10.87 -11.98
C PHE A 402 -2.80 11.53 -13.00
N ILE A 403 -2.26 12.37 -13.89
CA ILE A 403 -3.03 12.95 -15.00
C ILE A 403 -3.45 11.83 -15.97
N CYS A 404 -2.56 10.87 -16.23
CA CYS A 404 -2.76 9.89 -17.27
C CYS A 404 -3.44 8.61 -16.80
N SER A 405 -3.15 8.13 -15.60
CA SER A 405 -3.66 6.86 -15.03
C SER A 405 -3.65 5.72 -16.05
N LEU A 406 -2.45 5.34 -16.48
CA LEU A 406 -2.23 4.45 -17.60
C LEU A 406 -2.54 2.98 -17.27
N THR A 407 -3.11 2.26 -18.24
CA THR A 407 -3.39 0.82 -18.15
C THR A 407 -3.21 0.13 -19.50
N GLY A 408 -2.71 -1.11 -19.48
CA GLY A 408 -2.59 -1.93 -20.69
C GLY A 408 -3.90 -2.59 -21.16
N LYS A 409 -4.96 -2.61 -20.33
CA LYS A 409 -6.28 -3.10 -20.77
C LYS A 409 -7.02 -1.99 -21.50
N SER A 410 -7.61 -2.31 -22.65
CA SER A 410 -8.29 -1.37 -23.55
C SER A 410 -7.34 -0.33 -24.17
N PRO A 411 -6.31 -0.77 -24.93
CA PRO A 411 -5.40 0.15 -25.62
C PRO A 411 -6.19 1.10 -26.54
N SER A 412 -5.78 2.37 -26.61
CA SER A 412 -6.29 3.24 -27.65
C SER A 412 -5.76 2.76 -29.01
N THR A 413 -6.33 3.28 -30.10
CA THR A 413 -5.81 3.05 -31.46
C THR A 413 -4.34 3.46 -31.65
N THR A 414 -3.73 4.12 -30.65
CA THR A 414 -2.40 4.74 -30.70
C THR A 414 -1.51 4.42 -29.49
N GLY A 415 -1.87 3.52 -28.57
CA GLY A 415 -1.03 3.20 -27.39
C GLY A 415 -1.79 2.76 -26.14
N ALA A 416 -1.20 2.96 -24.96
CA ALA A 416 -1.80 2.60 -23.67
C ALA A 416 -3.20 3.21 -23.43
N GLY A 417 -4.06 2.49 -22.70
CA GLY A 417 -5.33 3.02 -22.21
C GLY A 417 -5.11 4.03 -21.07
N SER A 418 -6.09 4.90 -20.84
CA SER A 418 -6.09 5.88 -19.73
C SER A 418 -7.44 5.84 -19.02
N GLU A 419 -7.43 5.74 -17.69
CA GLU A 419 -8.63 5.86 -16.84
C GLU A 419 -8.97 7.33 -16.51
N GLY A 420 -8.23 8.28 -17.09
CA GLY A 420 -8.32 9.71 -16.83
C GLY A 420 -7.76 10.11 -15.47
N ALA A 421 -7.67 11.42 -15.25
CA ALA A 421 -7.04 12.01 -14.07
C ALA A 421 -7.51 11.34 -12.76
N LEU A 422 -6.54 10.92 -11.95
CA LEU A 422 -6.72 10.29 -10.65
C LEU A 422 -7.57 9.01 -10.67
N THR A 423 -7.72 8.36 -11.83
CA THR A 423 -8.64 7.22 -12.09
C THR A 423 -10.12 7.60 -11.94
N LYS A 424 -10.43 8.88 -12.09
CA LYS A 424 -11.77 9.45 -11.90
C LYS A 424 -12.44 9.89 -13.19
N GLY A 425 -11.88 9.57 -14.36
CA GLY A 425 -12.47 9.92 -15.66
C GLY A 425 -13.96 9.57 -15.78
N PRO A 426 -14.39 8.34 -15.42
CA PRO A 426 -15.80 7.95 -15.45
C PRO A 426 -16.67 8.55 -14.33
N PHE A 427 -16.08 9.17 -13.32
CA PHE A 427 -16.75 9.57 -12.07
C PHE A 427 -16.67 11.07 -11.80
N ASN A 428 -16.09 11.85 -12.72
CA ASN A 428 -15.95 13.29 -12.58
C ASN A 428 -16.77 14.02 -13.66
N ALA A 429 -17.86 14.66 -13.22
CA ALA A 429 -18.72 15.47 -14.09
C ALA A 429 -18.21 16.91 -14.30
N LEU A 430 -17.06 17.26 -13.72
CA LEU A 430 -16.41 18.57 -13.84
C LEU A 430 -15.12 18.46 -14.66
N ARG A 431 -14.51 19.61 -14.96
CA ARG A 431 -13.16 19.65 -15.54
C ARG A 431 -12.15 18.97 -14.58
N PRO A 432 -11.30 18.04 -15.06
CA PRO A 432 -10.39 17.30 -14.19
C PRO A 432 -9.34 18.16 -13.47
N THR A 433 -9.05 19.35 -13.99
CA THR A 433 -8.08 20.30 -13.42
C THR A 433 -8.40 20.69 -11.98
N ALA A 434 -9.68 20.82 -11.62
CA ALA A 434 -10.09 21.12 -10.25
C ALA A 434 -9.58 20.06 -9.24
N ASP A 435 -9.72 18.78 -9.60
CA ASP A 435 -9.28 17.66 -8.78
C ASP A 435 -7.75 17.56 -8.75
N LEU A 436 -7.08 17.80 -9.88
CA LEU A 436 -5.62 17.80 -9.98
C LEU A 436 -5.01 18.95 -9.15
N ASN A 437 -5.56 20.15 -9.21
CA ASN A 437 -5.14 21.28 -8.40
C ASN A 437 -5.28 20.97 -6.90
N ASN A 438 -6.43 20.42 -6.48
CA ASN A 438 -6.66 20.02 -5.10
C ASN A 438 -5.67 18.94 -4.64
N ALA A 439 -5.43 17.93 -5.49
CA ALA A 439 -4.47 16.88 -5.21
C ALA A 439 -3.05 17.45 -5.06
N LEU A 440 -2.60 18.32 -5.97
CA LEU A 440 -1.24 18.88 -5.92
C LEU A 440 -1.03 19.68 -4.63
N VAL A 441 -1.97 20.57 -4.30
CA VAL A 441 -1.91 21.35 -3.05
C VAL A 441 -1.88 20.41 -1.84
N SER A 442 -2.65 19.32 -1.85
CA SER A 442 -2.61 18.32 -0.79
C SER A 442 -1.21 17.72 -0.62
N PHE A 443 -0.57 17.26 -1.70
CA PHE A 443 0.78 16.67 -1.65
C PHE A 443 1.83 17.68 -1.14
N ILE A 444 1.81 18.90 -1.66
CA ILE A 444 2.78 19.94 -1.27
C ILE A 444 2.62 20.31 0.21
N LEU A 445 1.40 20.52 0.70
CA LEU A 445 1.16 20.93 2.10
C LEU A 445 1.48 19.85 3.12
N THR A 446 1.24 18.59 2.75
CA THR A 446 1.48 17.43 3.62
C THR A 446 2.93 16.96 3.56
N GLY A 447 3.62 17.19 2.45
CA GLY A 447 4.97 16.68 2.22
C GLY A 447 5.01 15.17 2.01
N TYR A 448 3.89 14.53 1.67
CA TYR A 448 3.86 13.09 1.43
C TYR A 448 4.65 12.72 0.17
N ALA A 449 5.46 11.67 0.30
CA ALA A 449 6.15 11.05 -0.83
C ALA A 449 5.17 10.23 -1.68
N GLY A 450 5.32 10.33 -3.01
CA GLY A 450 4.57 9.52 -3.97
C GLY A 450 5.31 8.24 -4.33
N PHE A 451 5.01 7.16 -3.62
CA PHE A 451 5.49 5.83 -3.99
C PHE A 451 4.48 5.10 -4.89
N SER A 452 4.98 4.21 -5.73
CA SER A 452 4.17 3.32 -6.55
C SER A 452 4.66 1.88 -6.45
N SER A 453 3.72 0.94 -6.49
CA SER A 453 3.96 -0.50 -6.40
C SER A 453 3.52 -1.21 -7.67
N SER A 454 4.33 -2.14 -8.16
CA SER A 454 4.02 -2.92 -9.35
C SER A 454 3.02 -4.04 -9.05
N ALA A 455 2.06 -4.24 -9.94
CA ALA A 455 1.15 -5.37 -9.99
C ALA A 455 1.06 -5.94 -11.41
N GLY A 456 0.71 -7.22 -11.53
CA GLY A 456 0.69 -7.97 -12.79
C GLY A 456 2.08 -8.50 -13.14
N TYR A 457 2.96 -7.63 -13.64
CA TYR A 457 4.29 -8.00 -14.16
C TYR A 457 5.41 -7.02 -13.75
N ILE A 458 6.65 -7.51 -13.75
CA ILE A 458 7.87 -6.71 -13.65
C ILE A 458 8.81 -7.15 -14.79
N GLY A 459 9.03 -6.28 -15.76
CA GLY A 459 9.61 -6.68 -17.03
C GLY A 459 8.67 -7.59 -17.84
N PRO A 460 9.11 -8.07 -19.01
CA PRO A 460 8.32 -8.94 -19.88
C PRO A 460 8.10 -10.35 -19.31
N ASP A 461 9.01 -10.85 -18.47
CA ASP A 461 9.05 -12.28 -18.17
C ASP A 461 8.54 -12.65 -16.78
N LEU A 462 8.55 -11.69 -15.84
CA LEU A 462 8.17 -11.97 -14.46
C LEU A 462 6.73 -11.58 -14.16
N ARG A 463 5.86 -12.59 -14.11
CA ARG A 463 4.52 -12.44 -13.53
C ARG A 463 4.62 -12.37 -12.00
N ILE A 464 3.93 -11.40 -11.40
CA ILE A 464 3.87 -11.19 -9.93
C ILE A 464 2.44 -11.11 -9.38
N ASP A 465 1.42 -11.03 -10.23
CA ASP A 465 0.02 -10.80 -9.83
C ASP A 465 -0.07 -9.65 -8.79
N HIS A 466 -0.53 -9.93 -7.58
CA HIS A 466 -0.62 -8.95 -6.49
C HIS A 466 0.38 -9.18 -5.36
N ASP A 467 1.36 -10.07 -5.54
CA ASP A 467 2.27 -10.48 -4.46
C ASP A 467 3.07 -9.30 -3.90
N VAL A 468 3.54 -8.38 -4.76
CA VAL A 468 4.19 -7.13 -4.32
C VAL A 468 3.20 -6.19 -3.64
N SER A 469 1.97 -6.10 -4.13
CA SER A 469 0.93 -5.23 -3.55
C SER A 469 0.60 -5.62 -2.10
N LEU A 470 0.55 -6.92 -1.79
CA LEU A 470 0.31 -7.44 -0.44
C LEU A 470 1.48 -7.17 0.52
N LEU A 471 2.71 -7.11 0.00
CA LEU A 471 3.92 -6.84 0.79
C LEU A 471 4.05 -5.37 1.20
N ILE A 472 3.42 -4.43 0.50
CA ILE A 472 3.58 -2.99 0.76
C ILE A 472 3.25 -2.62 2.22
N PRO A 473 2.06 -2.94 2.78
CA PRO A 473 1.79 -2.66 4.20
C PRO A 473 2.78 -3.33 5.16
N GLU A 474 3.24 -4.53 4.82
CA GLU A 474 4.18 -5.28 5.65
C GLU A 474 5.55 -4.59 5.72
N ILE A 475 6.00 -4.02 4.61
CA ILE A 475 7.24 -3.24 4.55
C ILE A 475 7.05 -1.94 5.32
N TRP A 476 6.04 -1.13 4.99
CA TRP A 476 5.85 0.22 5.55
C TRP A 476 5.57 0.23 7.05
N ALA A 477 4.84 -0.75 7.57
CA ALA A 477 4.62 -0.89 9.01
C ALA A 477 5.91 -1.15 9.80
N ARG A 478 6.99 -1.58 9.13
CA ARG A 478 8.31 -1.90 9.71
C ARG A 478 9.40 -0.89 9.34
N LEU A 479 9.04 0.19 8.66
CA LEU A 479 9.91 1.35 8.41
C LEU A 479 9.76 2.34 9.56
N ASP A 480 10.87 2.86 10.08
CA ASP A 480 10.81 4.06 10.89
C ASP A 480 10.47 5.28 10.02
N PRO A 481 9.94 6.39 10.57
CA PRO A 481 9.54 7.53 9.75
C PRO A 481 10.67 8.12 8.92
N GLU A 482 11.89 8.15 9.47
CA GLU A 482 13.09 8.62 8.76
C GLU A 482 13.43 7.73 7.57
N ASP A 483 13.09 6.43 7.64
CA ASP A 483 13.23 5.46 6.55
C ASP A 483 12.08 5.53 5.54
N ARG A 484 11.12 6.43 5.73
CA ARG A 484 10.04 6.71 4.76
C ARG A 484 10.29 7.99 3.97
N ASP A 485 11.23 8.82 4.40
CA ASP A 485 11.63 10.04 3.70
C ASP A 485 12.49 9.66 2.46
N PRO A 486 12.04 9.98 1.24
CA PRO A 486 12.81 9.69 0.03
C PRO A 486 14.20 10.31 0.03
N LYS A 487 14.39 11.49 0.65
CA LYS A 487 15.72 12.13 0.72
C LYS A 487 16.69 11.27 1.53
N SER A 488 16.23 10.76 2.67
CA SER A 488 16.97 9.82 3.49
C SER A 488 17.29 8.54 2.72
N LEU A 489 16.30 7.97 2.04
CA LEU A 489 16.47 6.75 1.25
C LEU A 489 17.47 6.92 0.08
N ILE A 490 17.43 8.05 -0.63
CA ILE A 490 18.39 8.38 -1.70
C ILE A 490 19.79 8.56 -1.13
N ASN A 491 19.95 9.36 -0.08
CA ASN A 491 21.26 9.60 0.56
C ASN A 491 21.91 8.32 1.09
N GLN A 492 21.09 7.36 1.54
CA GLN A 492 21.54 6.06 2.01
C GLN A 492 21.70 5.03 0.88
N GLY A 493 21.41 5.37 -0.38
CA GLY A 493 21.54 4.46 -1.53
C GLY A 493 20.49 3.34 -1.56
N TYR A 494 19.37 3.51 -0.86
CA TYR A 494 18.22 2.62 -0.92
C TYR A 494 17.35 2.88 -2.16
N LEU A 495 17.43 4.09 -2.72
CA LEU A 495 16.81 4.47 -3.99
C LEU A 495 17.89 4.89 -4.99
N GLU A 496 17.77 4.45 -6.25
CA GLU A 496 18.58 4.94 -7.38
C GLU A 496 17.68 5.64 -8.41
N ALA A 497 18.17 6.72 -9.02
CA ALA A 497 17.46 7.40 -10.10
C ALA A 497 17.46 6.53 -11.36
N VAL A 498 16.39 6.62 -12.14
CA VAL A 498 16.38 6.13 -13.53
C VAL A 498 16.73 7.30 -14.42
N ASP A 499 17.84 7.23 -15.16
CA ASP A 499 18.29 8.35 -15.99
C ASP A 499 17.81 8.22 -17.44
N ASP A 500 17.64 9.35 -18.12
CA ASP A 500 17.48 9.38 -19.57
C ASP A 500 18.73 8.82 -20.26
N PHE A 501 18.56 8.13 -21.38
CA PHE A 501 19.67 7.60 -22.17
C PHE A 501 19.35 7.57 -23.66
N ASP A 502 20.36 7.45 -24.51
CA ASP A 502 20.18 7.29 -25.96
C ASP A 502 20.09 5.81 -26.35
N HIS A 503 19.11 5.46 -27.18
CA HIS A 503 18.97 4.13 -27.76
C HIS A 503 18.64 4.24 -29.24
N GLN A 504 19.45 3.59 -30.10
CA GLN A 504 19.27 3.61 -31.57
C GLN A 504 19.11 5.04 -32.16
N GLY A 505 19.82 6.02 -31.61
CA GLY A 505 19.79 7.42 -32.09
C GLY A 505 18.58 8.23 -31.63
N SER A 506 17.75 7.69 -30.74
CA SER A 506 16.62 8.40 -30.11
C SER A 506 16.83 8.51 -28.61
N LYS A 507 16.50 9.68 -28.04
CA LYS A 507 16.53 9.88 -26.60
C LYS A 507 15.35 9.16 -25.94
N VAL A 508 15.63 8.35 -24.92
CA VAL A 508 14.64 7.64 -24.11
C VAL A 508 14.45 8.40 -22.81
N LEU A 509 13.23 8.91 -22.57
CA LEU A 509 12.89 9.73 -21.40
C LEU A 509 12.60 8.89 -20.15
N ALA A 510 13.52 8.00 -19.78
CA ALA A 510 13.34 7.05 -18.68
C ALA A 510 13.33 7.72 -17.29
N SER A 511 13.82 8.96 -17.17
CA SER A 511 13.73 9.76 -15.94
C SER A 511 12.30 10.05 -15.48
N ARG A 512 11.31 9.93 -16.36
CA ARG A 512 9.90 10.02 -15.98
C ARG A 512 9.45 8.92 -15.01
N LEU A 513 10.22 7.83 -14.92
CA LEU A 513 9.98 6.74 -13.95
C LEU A 513 10.45 7.10 -12.53
N GLY A 514 11.17 8.21 -12.35
CA GLY A 514 11.68 8.67 -11.06
C GLY A 514 12.82 7.80 -10.53
N TYR A 515 12.68 7.39 -9.28
CA TYR A 515 13.61 6.55 -8.55
C TYR A 515 13.03 5.17 -8.31
N ARG A 516 13.91 4.19 -8.08
CA ARG A 516 13.52 2.81 -7.84
C ARG A 516 14.32 2.20 -6.70
N ILE A 517 13.74 1.22 -5.99
CA ILE A 517 14.44 0.54 -4.90
C ILE A 517 15.68 -0.24 -5.39
N THR A 518 16.70 -0.30 -4.56
CA THR A 518 17.98 -1.00 -4.84
C THR A 518 18.09 -2.34 -4.09
N GLU A 519 19.12 -3.12 -4.41
CA GLU A 519 19.48 -4.32 -3.63
C GLU A 519 19.70 -3.99 -2.14
N ARG A 520 20.21 -2.79 -1.84
CA ARG A 520 20.42 -2.32 -0.46
C ARG A 520 19.09 -2.16 0.28
N PHE A 521 18.06 -1.63 -0.39
CA PHE A 521 16.71 -1.52 0.18
C PHE A 521 16.16 -2.92 0.50
N VAL A 522 16.31 -3.84 -0.45
CA VAL A 522 15.88 -5.24 -0.29
C VAL A 522 16.57 -5.88 0.92
N HIS A 523 17.90 -5.84 0.97
CA HIS A 523 18.65 -6.43 2.08
C HIS A 523 18.20 -5.87 3.44
N HIS A 524 18.05 -4.55 3.55
CA HIS A 524 17.75 -3.91 4.83
C HIS A 524 16.28 -4.05 5.26
N PHE A 525 15.32 -3.76 4.38
CA PHE A 525 13.90 -3.70 4.74
C PHE A 525 13.16 -5.03 4.51
N LEU A 526 13.46 -5.74 3.41
CA LEU A 526 12.89 -7.08 3.22
C LEU A 526 13.53 -8.11 4.15
N GLY A 527 14.74 -7.86 4.68
CA GLY A 527 15.34 -8.65 5.76
C GLY A 527 14.57 -8.59 7.09
N LYS A 528 13.58 -7.70 7.22
CA LYS A 528 12.62 -7.69 8.34
C LYS A 528 11.44 -8.66 8.14
N ILE A 529 11.32 -9.26 6.94
CA ILE A 529 10.22 -10.15 6.53
C ILE A 529 10.76 -11.53 6.14
N PHE A 530 11.77 -11.58 5.29
CA PHE A 530 12.31 -12.80 4.69
C PHE A 530 13.63 -13.21 5.34
N ASP A 531 13.90 -14.51 5.40
CA ASP A 531 15.21 -15.03 5.85
C ASP A 531 16.32 -14.76 4.83
N ASN A 532 15.98 -14.75 3.53
CA ASN A 532 16.92 -14.50 2.45
C ASN A 532 16.37 -13.43 1.48
N PRO A 533 16.40 -12.14 1.87
CA PRO A 533 15.73 -11.07 1.13
C PRO A 533 16.29 -10.89 -0.30
N ASN A 534 17.59 -11.10 -0.52
CA ASN A 534 18.24 -10.88 -1.82
C ASN A 534 17.75 -11.83 -2.92
N THR A 535 17.18 -12.98 -2.55
CA THR A 535 16.60 -13.93 -3.52
C THR A 535 15.17 -13.59 -3.91
N VAL A 536 14.49 -12.75 -3.13
CA VAL A 536 13.09 -12.36 -3.35
C VAL A 536 12.98 -11.50 -4.61
N PHE A 537 13.76 -10.42 -4.65
CA PHE A 537 13.89 -9.53 -5.81
C PHE A 537 15.31 -9.64 -6.37
N THR A 538 15.48 -10.43 -7.43
CA THR A 538 16.78 -10.58 -8.10
C THR A 538 17.14 -9.33 -8.88
N ARG A 539 18.37 -9.27 -9.39
CA ARG A 539 18.88 -8.13 -10.16
C ARG A 539 18.00 -7.80 -11.37
N GLU A 540 17.47 -8.80 -12.06
CA GLU A 540 16.58 -8.64 -13.22
C GLU A 540 15.20 -8.11 -12.84
N ILE A 541 14.76 -8.31 -11.58
CA ILE A 541 13.52 -7.76 -11.03
C ILE A 541 13.74 -6.30 -10.63
N LEU A 542 14.88 -5.99 -10.03
CA LEU A 542 15.23 -4.63 -9.62
C LEU A 542 15.59 -3.74 -10.82
N LYS A 543 16.10 -4.34 -11.90
CA LYS A 543 16.49 -3.69 -13.16
C LYS A 543 15.77 -4.36 -14.35
N PRO A 544 14.48 -4.08 -14.58
CA PRO A 544 13.67 -4.72 -15.62
C PRO A 544 14.25 -4.60 -17.04
N GLU A 545 15.04 -3.56 -17.31
CA GLU A 545 15.78 -3.37 -18.57
C GLU A 545 16.73 -4.53 -18.90
N LEU A 546 17.18 -5.31 -17.90
CA LEU A 546 18.03 -6.47 -18.10
C LEU A 546 17.29 -7.67 -18.69
N GLN A 547 15.95 -7.70 -18.59
CA GLN A 547 15.12 -8.74 -19.20
C GLN A 547 14.95 -8.51 -20.72
N GLY A 548 15.10 -7.26 -21.18
CA GLY A 548 15.02 -6.92 -22.59
C GLY A 548 15.01 -5.41 -22.81
N LEU A 549 16.15 -4.84 -23.24
CA LEU A 549 16.32 -3.39 -23.39
C LEU A 549 15.35 -2.79 -24.41
N ASP A 550 15.16 -3.43 -25.57
CA ASP A 550 14.24 -2.91 -26.61
C ASP A 550 12.78 -2.86 -26.11
N ILE A 551 12.36 -3.88 -25.34
CA ILE A 551 11.02 -3.92 -24.73
C ILE A 551 10.89 -2.84 -23.66
N PHE A 552 11.92 -2.63 -22.84
CA PHE A 552 11.96 -1.58 -21.84
C PHE A 552 11.85 -0.19 -22.50
N VAL A 553 12.61 0.05 -23.58
CA VAL A 553 12.56 1.31 -24.33
C VAL A 553 11.19 1.53 -24.95
N ASP A 554 10.57 0.53 -25.58
CA ASP A 554 9.21 0.64 -26.11
C ASP A 554 8.18 0.94 -25.00
N GLY A 555 8.34 0.34 -23.81
CA GLY A 555 7.47 0.60 -22.67
C GLY A 555 7.60 2.04 -22.13
N VAL A 556 8.81 2.58 -22.05
CA VAL A 556 9.03 3.99 -21.67
C VAL A 556 8.43 4.93 -22.72
N ASN A 557 8.66 4.66 -24.00
CA ASN A 557 8.10 5.48 -25.09
C ASN A 557 6.57 5.43 -25.10
N ASN A 558 5.96 4.26 -24.86
CA ASN A 558 4.52 4.11 -24.73
C ASN A 558 3.94 4.99 -23.60
N ILE A 559 4.63 5.09 -22.47
CA ILE A 559 4.26 6.00 -21.37
C ILE A 559 4.37 7.47 -21.82
N VAL A 560 5.49 7.86 -22.44
CA VAL A 560 5.75 9.23 -22.90
C VAL A 560 4.72 9.69 -23.95
N GLU A 561 4.43 8.85 -24.93
CA GLU A 561 3.44 9.11 -25.98
C GLU A 561 2.03 9.22 -25.38
N ALA A 562 1.71 8.39 -24.37
CA ALA A 562 0.44 8.50 -23.67
C ALA A 562 0.36 9.79 -22.84
N HIS A 563 1.44 10.22 -22.18
CA HIS A 563 1.52 11.51 -21.50
C HIS A 563 1.25 12.67 -22.46
N GLN A 564 1.90 12.65 -23.63
CA GLN A 564 1.71 13.67 -24.66
C GLN A 564 0.26 13.74 -25.12
N ARG A 565 -0.32 12.59 -25.48
CA ARG A 565 -1.71 12.52 -25.97
C ARG A 565 -2.73 12.96 -24.91
N VAL A 566 -2.54 12.57 -23.65
CA VAL A 566 -3.46 12.97 -22.58
C VAL A 566 -3.32 14.47 -22.32
N ALA A 567 -2.10 14.99 -22.20
CA ALA A 567 -1.86 16.40 -21.95
C ALA A 567 -2.40 17.28 -23.09
N GLN A 568 -2.22 16.89 -24.35
CA GLN A 568 -2.74 17.61 -25.51
C GLN A 568 -4.25 17.85 -25.43
N ARG A 569 -5.02 16.92 -24.85
CA ARG A 569 -6.48 17.11 -24.68
C ARG A 569 -6.84 18.30 -23.79
N TYR A 570 -6.04 18.57 -22.76
CA TYR A 570 -6.25 19.74 -21.88
C TYR A 570 -6.00 21.06 -22.61
N LEU A 571 -5.07 21.06 -23.57
CA LEU A 571 -4.80 22.20 -24.44
C LEU A 571 -5.94 22.38 -25.44
N ASP A 572 -6.36 21.28 -26.08
CA ASP A 572 -7.38 21.28 -27.12
C ASP A 572 -8.77 21.71 -26.61
N ASP A 573 -9.14 21.31 -25.39
CA ASP A 573 -10.44 21.65 -24.79
C ASP A 573 -10.44 22.94 -23.94
N GLY A 574 -9.28 23.61 -23.86
CA GLY A 574 -9.06 24.84 -23.10
C GLY A 574 -9.19 24.67 -21.58
N SER A 575 -9.17 23.44 -21.05
CA SER A 575 -9.15 23.20 -19.61
C SER A 575 -7.79 23.50 -18.98
N ILE A 576 -6.72 23.58 -19.79
CA ILE A 576 -5.38 24.01 -19.37
C ILE A 576 -5.39 25.34 -18.61
N ASP A 577 -6.25 26.29 -18.99
CA ASP A 577 -6.33 27.60 -18.35
C ASP A 577 -6.78 27.53 -16.89
N ASP A 578 -7.49 26.46 -16.49
CA ASP A 578 -7.94 26.23 -15.12
C ASP A 578 -6.87 25.53 -14.25
N ALA A 579 -5.79 25.05 -14.85
CA ALA A 579 -4.70 24.41 -14.11
C ALA A 579 -3.93 25.46 -13.28
N CYS A 580 -3.59 25.12 -12.04
CA CYS A 580 -2.69 25.94 -11.24
C CYS A 580 -1.30 26.02 -11.92
N PRO A 581 -0.49 27.06 -11.64
CA PRO A 581 0.74 27.32 -12.40
C PRO A 581 1.69 26.12 -12.56
N PRO A 582 1.96 25.29 -11.52
CA PRO A 582 2.85 24.14 -11.68
C PRO A 582 2.27 23.08 -12.65
N LEU A 583 0.96 22.83 -12.59
CA LEU A 583 0.30 21.87 -13.48
C LEU A 583 0.13 22.42 -14.89
N HIS A 584 -0.08 23.72 -15.04
CA HIS A 584 -0.09 24.38 -16.34
C HIS A 584 1.24 24.17 -17.06
N ALA A 585 2.36 24.43 -16.38
CA ALA A 585 3.70 24.18 -16.91
C ALA A 585 3.92 22.69 -17.22
N LEU A 586 3.54 21.80 -16.30
CA LEU A 586 3.69 20.35 -16.47
C LEU A 586 2.93 19.82 -17.70
N LEU A 587 1.68 20.25 -17.91
CA LEU A 587 0.86 19.83 -19.05
C LEU A 587 1.48 20.29 -20.39
N HIS A 588 2.06 21.50 -20.44
CA HIS A 588 2.82 21.94 -21.61
C HIS A 588 4.09 21.12 -21.84
N ILE A 589 4.85 20.82 -20.79
CA ILE A 589 6.04 19.97 -20.88
C ILE A 589 5.66 18.55 -21.36
N MET A 590 4.55 18.01 -20.89
CA MET A 590 4.05 16.70 -21.34
C MET A 590 3.65 16.73 -22.83
N ALA A 591 2.96 17.77 -23.29
CA ALA A 591 2.43 17.87 -24.65
C ALA A 591 3.50 18.28 -25.69
N ASN A 592 4.37 19.23 -25.33
CA ASN A 592 5.28 19.92 -26.24
C ASN A 592 6.77 19.64 -25.97
N GLY A 593 7.09 18.99 -24.84
CA GLY A 593 8.46 18.77 -24.37
C GLY A 593 9.02 19.89 -23.49
N GLU A 594 8.51 21.11 -23.63
CA GLU A 594 8.96 22.27 -22.87
C GLU A 594 7.82 23.26 -22.55
N PHE A 595 8.08 24.15 -21.58
CA PHE A 595 7.25 25.30 -21.26
C PHE A 595 8.14 26.52 -21.03
N ASN A 596 8.03 27.56 -21.88
CA ASN A 596 8.89 28.75 -21.83
C ASN A 596 10.39 28.43 -21.80
N GLY A 597 10.83 27.41 -22.56
CA GLY A 597 12.22 26.93 -22.59
C GLY A 597 12.65 26.10 -21.38
N MET A 598 11.74 25.77 -20.46
CA MET A 598 11.97 24.85 -19.35
C MET A 598 11.50 23.45 -19.71
N ASP A 599 12.37 22.45 -19.55
CA ASP A 599 12.00 21.04 -19.59
C ASP A 599 11.61 20.53 -18.19
N ALA A 600 11.38 19.22 -18.07
CA ALA A 600 11.04 18.60 -16.80
C ALA A 600 12.16 18.71 -15.75
N HIS A 601 13.42 18.94 -16.12
CA HIS A 601 14.56 18.98 -15.18
C HIS A 601 14.94 20.40 -14.76
N HIS A 602 14.39 21.42 -15.41
CA HIS A 602 14.71 22.81 -15.12
C HIS A 602 14.43 23.17 -13.66
N ALA A 603 15.41 23.80 -12.98
CA ALA A 603 15.35 24.10 -11.55
C ALA A 603 14.15 24.99 -11.19
N ASP A 604 13.86 26.01 -12.01
CA ASP A 604 12.73 26.91 -11.77
C ASP A 604 11.37 26.19 -11.88
N PHE A 605 11.24 25.23 -12.81
CA PHE A 605 10.04 24.40 -12.92
C PHE A 605 9.88 23.50 -11.69
N ARG A 606 10.97 22.86 -11.24
CA ARG A 606 10.99 22.02 -10.03
C ARG A 606 10.63 22.82 -8.78
N ALA A 607 11.10 24.07 -8.67
CA ALA A 607 10.83 24.95 -7.54
C ALA A 607 9.32 25.24 -7.35
N MET A 608 8.54 25.25 -8.44
CA MET A 608 7.08 25.47 -8.40
C MET A 608 6.32 24.43 -7.57
N PHE A 609 6.92 23.25 -7.32
CA PHE A 609 6.33 22.14 -6.55
C PHE A 609 6.74 22.15 -5.08
N THR A 610 7.49 23.16 -4.63
CA THR A 610 7.93 23.27 -3.23
C THR A 610 6.85 23.87 -2.33
N ARG A 611 6.94 23.56 -1.04
CA ARG A 611 6.00 24.06 -0.04
C ARG A 611 6.15 25.55 0.16
N GLU A 612 7.38 26.04 0.16
CA GLU A 612 7.73 27.45 0.27
C GLU A 612 7.10 28.23 -0.88
N SER A 613 7.32 27.81 -2.13
CA SER A 613 6.72 28.46 -3.29
C SER A 613 5.20 28.43 -3.30
N LEU A 614 4.57 27.35 -2.82
CA LEU A 614 3.11 27.30 -2.70
C LEU A 614 2.60 28.33 -1.68
N LEU A 615 3.19 28.36 -0.47
CA LEU A 615 2.70 29.22 0.61
C LEU A 615 2.87 30.71 0.33
N GLU A 616 3.86 31.09 -0.46
CA GLU A 616 4.13 32.49 -0.88
C GLU A 616 3.32 32.90 -2.11
N SER A 617 2.63 31.97 -2.77
CA SER A 617 2.01 32.23 -4.06
C SER A 617 0.65 32.91 -3.98
N ASP A 618 0.44 33.91 -4.84
CA ASP A 618 -0.85 34.61 -5.00
C ASP A 618 -2.00 33.64 -5.30
N TRP A 619 -1.74 32.60 -6.11
CA TRP A 619 -2.79 31.64 -6.49
C TRP A 619 -3.22 30.76 -5.32
N TYR A 620 -2.33 30.44 -4.37
CA TYR A 620 -2.72 29.74 -3.16
C TYR A 620 -3.50 30.66 -2.21
N HIS A 621 -3.04 31.90 -2.02
CA HIS A 621 -3.77 32.90 -1.24
C HIS A 621 -5.18 33.14 -1.77
N GLU A 622 -5.34 33.24 -3.10
CA GLU A 622 -6.66 33.32 -3.74
C GLU A 622 -7.56 32.13 -3.37
N ARG A 623 -7.03 30.90 -3.30
CA ARG A 623 -7.82 29.73 -2.89
C ARG A 623 -8.32 29.83 -1.46
N LEU A 624 -7.55 30.43 -0.56
CA LEU A 624 -7.96 30.68 0.82
C LEU A 624 -9.05 31.75 0.90
N GLU A 625 -8.91 32.85 0.16
CA GLU A 625 -9.93 33.90 0.06
C GLU A 625 -11.25 33.35 -0.51
N ILE A 626 -11.18 32.51 -1.54
CA ILE A 626 -12.36 31.88 -2.15
C ILE A 626 -13.03 30.94 -1.15
N LYS A 627 -12.25 30.19 -0.36
CA LYS A 627 -12.78 29.32 0.68
C LYS A 627 -13.55 30.13 1.72
N GLN A 628 -12.97 31.22 2.23
CA GLN A 628 -13.66 32.12 3.15
C GLN A 628 -14.94 32.69 2.55
N THR A 629 -14.88 33.19 1.31
CA THR A 629 -16.04 33.75 0.61
C THR A 629 -17.17 32.73 0.45
N ARG A 630 -16.83 31.48 0.08
CA ARG A 630 -17.80 30.38 -0.04
C ARG A 630 -18.40 30.00 1.32
N ASP A 631 -17.62 30.04 2.39
CA ASP A 631 -18.12 29.78 3.74
C ASP A 631 -19.06 30.88 4.22
N ILE A 632 -18.74 32.16 3.98
CA ILE A 632 -19.63 33.29 4.28
C ILE A 632 -20.97 33.09 3.57
N ALA A 633 -20.95 32.85 2.25
CA ALA A 633 -22.17 32.62 1.47
C ALA A 633 -22.96 31.39 1.95
N LEU A 634 -22.28 30.32 2.37
CA LEU A 634 -22.92 29.14 2.94
C LEU A 634 -23.66 29.45 4.24
N TRP A 635 -23.03 30.18 5.17
CA TRP A 635 -23.63 30.52 6.47
C TRP A 635 -24.73 31.57 6.35
N GLU A 636 -24.63 32.51 5.42
CA GLU A 636 -25.75 33.41 5.06
C GLU A 636 -26.95 32.62 4.54
N ARG A 637 -26.72 31.61 3.68
CA ARG A 637 -27.79 30.73 3.20
C ARG A 637 -28.42 29.91 4.33
N HIS A 638 -27.64 29.41 5.29
CA HIS A 638 -28.17 28.73 6.46
C HIS A 638 -29.08 29.63 7.30
N ILE A 639 -28.65 30.86 7.59
CA ILE A 639 -29.44 31.87 8.32
C ILE A 639 -30.75 32.13 7.58
N LYS A 640 -30.69 32.44 6.28
CA LYS A 640 -31.88 32.71 5.46
C LYS A 640 -32.86 31.55 5.47
N SER A 641 -32.37 30.32 5.39
CA SER A 641 -33.22 29.12 5.42
C SER A 641 -33.90 28.93 6.78
N LEU A 642 -33.19 29.18 7.89
CA LEU A 642 -33.73 29.04 9.24
C LEU A 642 -34.74 30.14 9.56
N GLU A 643 -34.46 31.38 9.16
CA GLU A 643 -35.40 32.51 9.29
C GLU A 643 -36.67 32.28 8.47
N ALA A 644 -36.54 31.79 7.23
CA ALA A 644 -37.67 31.45 6.40
C ALA A 644 -38.54 30.34 7.02
N PHE A 645 -37.91 29.33 7.64
CA PHE A 645 -38.64 28.27 8.36
C PHE A 645 -39.36 28.83 9.59
N LEU A 646 -38.72 29.72 10.35
CA LEU A 646 -39.30 30.36 11.53
C LEU A 646 -40.50 31.27 11.22
N ALA A 647 -40.54 31.84 10.01
CA ALA A 647 -41.66 32.68 9.57
C ALA A 647 -42.94 31.88 9.23
N LEU A 648 -42.87 30.54 9.16
CA LEU A 648 -44.03 29.68 8.90
C LEU A 648 -44.81 29.44 10.18
N ASN A 649 -45.89 30.20 10.40
CA ASN A 649 -46.76 30.05 11.58
C ASN A 649 -47.30 28.62 11.77
N SER A 650 -47.47 27.87 10.68
CA SER A 650 -47.92 26.46 10.72
C SER A 650 -46.88 25.49 11.27
N HIS A 651 -45.63 25.91 11.48
CA HIS A 651 -44.51 25.08 11.96
C HIS A 651 -44.00 25.52 13.34
N ALA A 652 -44.82 26.24 14.11
CA ALA A 652 -44.41 26.85 15.38
C ALA A 652 -44.00 25.81 16.44
N ASP A 653 -44.68 24.65 16.46
CA ASP A 653 -44.38 23.57 17.39
C ASP A 653 -43.13 22.79 16.94
N GLU A 654 -43.02 22.46 15.65
CA GLU A 654 -41.85 21.80 15.06
C GLU A 654 -40.59 22.65 15.20
N SER A 655 -40.70 23.97 15.06
CA SER A 655 -39.61 24.91 15.27
C SER A 655 -39.05 24.84 16.69
N ARG A 656 -39.94 24.73 17.69
CA ARG A 656 -39.57 24.59 19.09
C ARG A 656 -38.91 23.24 19.36
N ASP A 657 -39.51 22.16 18.85
CA ASP A 657 -39.02 20.80 19.07
C ASP A 657 -37.64 20.57 18.43
N LEU A 658 -37.43 21.10 17.23
CA LEU A 658 -36.17 21.01 16.51
C LEU A 658 -35.12 22.03 16.95
N LYS A 659 -35.48 22.95 17.88
CA LYS A 659 -34.61 24.03 18.39
C LYS A 659 -34.08 24.94 17.28
N ILE A 660 -34.96 25.32 16.36
CA ILE A 660 -34.59 26.15 15.21
C ILE A 660 -34.06 27.53 15.63
N PRO A 661 -34.62 28.23 16.64
CA PRO A 661 -34.05 29.49 17.11
C PRO A 661 -32.59 29.36 17.59
N GLU A 662 -32.25 28.30 18.33
CA GLU A 662 -30.89 28.06 18.82
C GLU A 662 -29.92 27.73 17.68
N ARG A 663 -30.38 26.98 16.68
CA ARG A 663 -29.60 26.72 15.45
C ARG A 663 -29.35 28.00 14.67
N LEU A 664 -30.33 28.91 14.62
CA LEU A 664 -30.17 30.21 13.99
C LEU A 664 -29.10 31.06 14.69
N GLU A 665 -29.12 31.12 16.03
CA GLU A 665 -28.08 31.84 16.78
C GLU A 665 -26.69 31.21 16.59
N THR A 666 -26.62 29.88 16.53
CA THR A 666 -25.38 29.17 16.18
C THR A 666 -24.88 29.54 14.77
N ALA A 667 -25.78 29.60 13.78
CA ALA A 667 -25.45 29.97 12.41
C ALA A 667 -24.97 31.43 12.30
N LYS A 668 -25.60 32.37 13.04
CA LYS A 668 -25.17 33.77 13.13
C LYS A 668 -23.80 33.91 13.77
N ALA A 669 -23.55 33.21 14.87
CA ALA A 669 -22.23 33.19 15.52
C ALA A 669 -21.15 32.65 14.58
N LYS A 670 -21.48 31.59 13.83
CA LYS A 670 -20.56 31.01 12.86
C LYS A 670 -20.30 31.91 11.66
N LEU A 671 -21.32 32.61 11.14
CA LEU A 671 -21.15 33.63 10.10
C LEU A 671 -20.17 34.72 10.56
N LYS A 672 -20.35 35.24 11.78
CA LYS A 672 -19.44 36.23 12.37
C LYS A 672 -18.00 35.69 12.48
N GLN A 673 -17.84 34.43 12.85
CA GLN A 673 -16.52 33.79 12.91
C GLN A 673 -15.87 33.73 11.52
N VAL A 674 -16.57 33.25 10.50
CA VAL A 674 -15.98 33.07 9.15
C VAL A 674 -15.72 34.39 8.43
N GLN A 675 -16.45 35.45 8.77
CA GLN A 675 -16.20 36.82 8.28
C GLN A 675 -14.96 37.47 8.90
N HIS A 676 -14.46 36.95 10.04
CA HIS A 676 -13.33 37.53 10.73
C HIS A 676 -12.01 37.28 9.98
N PRO A 677 -11.06 38.23 9.91
CA PRO A 677 -9.75 38.04 9.28
C PRO A 677 -8.97 36.83 9.81
N ASP A 678 -8.98 36.59 11.13
CA ASP A 678 -8.33 35.43 11.76
C ASP A 678 -8.81 34.07 11.18
N TYR A 679 -10.03 34.00 10.66
CA TYR A 679 -10.50 32.79 9.99
C TYR A 679 -9.70 32.51 8.71
N LEU A 680 -9.43 33.54 7.91
CA LEU A 680 -8.61 33.41 6.70
C LEU A 680 -7.19 32.94 7.03
N GLU A 681 -6.58 33.50 8.08
CA GLU A 681 -5.27 33.05 8.57
C GLU A 681 -5.30 31.59 9.02
N SER A 682 -6.39 31.16 9.69
CA SER A 682 -6.56 29.78 10.13
C SER A 682 -6.69 28.76 8.99
N LEU A 683 -7.05 29.20 7.78
CA LEU A 683 -7.14 28.34 6.59
C LEU A 683 -5.76 28.04 5.97
N SER A 684 -4.70 28.78 6.33
CA SER A 684 -3.35 28.52 5.85
C SER A 684 -2.88 27.12 6.26
N GLY A 685 -2.44 26.32 5.28
CA GLY A 685 -2.16 24.89 5.46
C GLY A 685 -3.34 23.97 5.17
N THR A 686 -4.48 24.48 4.72
CA THR A 686 -5.56 23.70 4.08
C THR A 686 -5.46 23.78 2.55
N ILE A 687 -6.21 22.96 1.82
CA ILE A 687 -6.26 23.06 0.34
C ILE A 687 -6.98 24.32 -0.20
N GLY A 688 -7.59 25.12 0.68
CA GLY A 688 -8.47 26.23 0.30
C GLY A 688 -9.67 25.77 -0.51
N SER A 689 -10.05 26.53 -1.53
CA SER A 689 -11.09 26.17 -2.49
C SER A 689 -10.64 26.46 -3.90
N ASP A 690 -10.76 25.47 -4.77
CA ASP A 690 -10.44 25.65 -6.18
C ASP A 690 -11.36 26.70 -6.82
N PRO A 691 -10.80 27.67 -7.57
CA PRO A 691 -11.58 28.72 -8.22
C PRO A 691 -12.55 28.19 -9.28
N LEU A 692 -12.34 26.99 -9.83
CA LEU A 692 -13.05 26.41 -10.98
C LEU A 692 -13.03 27.31 -12.22
N LYS A 693 -11.96 28.09 -12.35
CA LYS A 693 -11.66 29.05 -13.41
C LYS A 693 -10.17 29.40 -13.33
N PRO A 694 -9.60 30.10 -14.32
CA PRO A 694 -8.19 30.49 -14.28
C PRO A 694 -7.89 31.36 -13.05
N ALA A 695 -6.77 31.06 -12.38
CA ALA A 695 -6.28 31.85 -11.25
C ALA A 695 -6.01 33.31 -11.67
N ARG A 696 -6.20 34.26 -10.76
CA ARG A 696 -5.98 35.70 -11.04
C ARG A 696 -4.58 35.97 -11.61
N SER A 697 -3.56 35.33 -11.06
CA SER A 697 -2.17 35.46 -11.52
C SER A 697 -1.98 35.05 -12.99
N MET A 698 -2.77 34.08 -13.49
CA MET A 698 -2.72 33.62 -14.88
C MET A 698 -3.39 34.61 -15.83
N LYS A 699 -4.45 35.30 -15.38
CA LYS A 699 -5.18 36.30 -16.20
C LYS A 699 -4.38 37.57 -16.43
N ASP A 700 -3.56 37.96 -15.47
CA ASP A 700 -2.76 39.19 -15.55
C ASP A 700 -1.46 39.00 -16.35
N GLY A 701 -1.27 37.85 -17.02
CA GLY A 701 -0.06 37.55 -17.80
C GLY A 701 1.20 37.34 -16.96
N LYS A 702 1.07 37.23 -15.63
CA LYS A 702 2.17 36.96 -14.71
C LYS A 702 2.44 35.45 -14.63
N ILE A 703 2.92 34.86 -15.72
CA ILE A 703 3.55 33.53 -15.68
C ILE A 703 5.09 33.65 -15.66
N ALA A 704 5.62 34.86 -15.44
CA ALA A 704 7.05 35.10 -15.39
C ALA A 704 7.47 35.83 -14.10
N ALA A 705 8.43 35.22 -13.39
CA ALA A 705 9.37 35.83 -12.46
C ALA A 705 8.88 36.27 -11.07
N THR A 706 8.55 35.32 -10.19
CA THR A 706 8.71 35.49 -8.74
C THR A 706 10.11 35.08 -8.25
N GLN A 707 11.15 35.55 -8.95
CA GLN A 707 12.55 35.55 -8.46
C GLN A 707 13.28 36.85 -8.85
N ARG A 708 12.64 38.00 -8.63
CA ARG A 708 13.35 39.28 -8.53
C ARG A 708 12.75 40.13 -7.42
N ALA A 709 13.09 39.82 -6.17
CA ALA A 709 13.30 40.78 -5.07
C ALA A 709 13.58 40.05 -3.75
N ALA A 710 14.86 39.74 -3.49
CA ALA A 710 15.60 39.95 -2.24
C ALA A 710 16.98 39.30 -2.38
#